data_AF-A0A4V0NEN8-F1
#
_entry.id   AF-A0A4V0NEN8-F1
#
_cell.length_a   1.000
_cell.length_b   1.000
_cell.length_c   1.000
_cell.angle_alpha   90.00
_cell.angle_beta   90.00
_cell.angle_gamma   90.00
#
_symmetry.space_group_name_H-M   'P 1'
#
loop_
_entity.id
_entity.type
_entity.pdbx_description
1 polymer ?
#
loop_
_entity_poly.entity_id
_entity_poly.type
_entity_poly.pdbx_seq_one_letter_code
_entity_poly.pdbx_strand_id
1 'polypeptide(L)'
;MKQITIASSAALATLFVTSASLAETSAPPAPTCTVIMRGGLGDLPDSEIWSLNPSYPVPDSYEVNTGYSSTAGEKRALFGFDLSPIPAGSLVASARFYAKTYTSTAQTVRVHRVLAPWTENYVTWNNLGGIDPTALTSFVPSVTQWSEIDLTELVQEWVSGISPNYGILLEEDQGGKTSYKSSDHPTIDNHPFLEVCFTAAKGSIGDKVWFDADADGVEGASEPGIANVVLDLFGDADCDGAADGDPLTATATDASGAYRFGELDAGCYVVSVDDATLPLGLFLTTDAEPLAVSVGAGEDVTDADFGYVTYSSIGDTVWLDSDADGLYEPEIGELGVNGVLVELYHDGVLFDSVTTGDSPYTGQPGFYLFDTLAPGDYEIVITADNFMTSGPLAGQEPTADRDGVLDGVTTVSLGLAQDLLDADFGYQLSCGNGVCGGDESCSTCAVDCGTCPPVCGNGTCEVGEDCGSCSADCDVCPPVCGDGTCEAGEDCGSCSDDCGACPPVCGDGACEAGEDCGSCSDDCGACPAVCGNNVCENGEDCANCAGDCGACPAVCGNDTCEAGEDCLECPSDCGICPPVCGSGVCEVGETCSSCAADCGECPPVCGDGVCKAGSEDCSSCAADCGACQCASPGTGTPGYWKNHPKAWRVSHLTIGRKTYTKSQLLDIISRPTKGDVTYILAKHLIVAKLNVGIGNQSSCIEDTIAQADAWLRQYPLGSNVKDKGKYSPWASGEPLAETLDNYNNGRLCAPHRDALNCDDSNSGGDRDHGCR
;
A
#
# COMPACT_ATOMS: atom_id res chain seq x y z
N MET A 1 -51.59 6.97 -48.98
CA MET A 1 -50.45 6.63 -48.11
C MET A 1 -49.49 5.82 -48.96
N LYS A 2 -48.26 6.29 -49.11
CA LYS A 2 -47.28 5.77 -50.07
C LYS A 2 -46.86 4.35 -49.67
N GLN A 3 -46.76 3.46 -50.66
CA GLN A 3 -46.12 2.16 -50.55
C GLN A 3 -44.67 2.35 -50.08
N ILE A 4 -44.34 1.80 -48.91
CA ILE A 4 -42.98 1.53 -48.49
C ILE A 4 -42.77 0.05 -48.78
N THR A 5 -42.03 -0.23 -49.85
CA THR A 5 -41.53 -1.56 -50.15
C THR A 5 -40.46 -1.87 -49.11
N ILE A 6 -40.72 -2.83 -48.23
CA ILE A 6 -39.74 -3.33 -47.27
C ILE A 6 -38.71 -4.12 -48.09
N ALA A 7 -37.47 -3.63 -48.11
CA ALA A 7 -36.34 -4.33 -48.71
C ALA A 7 -36.02 -5.58 -47.88
N SER A 8 -35.65 -6.66 -48.57
CA SER A 8 -35.19 -7.93 -47.98
C SER A 8 -34.08 -7.72 -46.94
N SER A 9 -34.19 -8.44 -45.82
CA SER A 9 -33.36 -8.32 -44.62
C SER A 9 -31.85 -8.53 -44.82
N ALA A 10 -31.40 -8.98 -46.00
CA ALA A 10 -29.97 -9.02 -46.35
C ALA A 10 -29.34 -7.61 -46.50
N ALA A 11 -30.14 -6.57 -46.73
CA ALA A 11 -29.66 -5.19 -46.89
C ALA A 11 -29.57 -4.40 -45.57
N LEU A 12 -30.18 -4.86 -44.48
CA LEU A 12 -30.12 -4.17 -43.18
C LEU A 12 -28.87 -4.54 -42.37
N ALA A 13 -28.29 -5.72 -42.62
CA ALA A 13 -27.04 -6.15 -41.98
C ALA A 13 -25.79 -5.38 -42.47
N THR A 14 -25.91 -4.53 -43.49
CA THR A 14 -24.77 -3.82 -44.11
C THR A 14 -24.65 -2.34 -43.70
N LEU A 15 -25.44 -1.84 -42.74
CA LEU A 15 -25.43 -0.43 -42.36
C LEU A 15 -24.69 -0.07 -41.06
N PHE A 16 -24.06 -1.04 -40.37
CA PHE A 16 -23.27 -0.80 -39.15
C PHE A 16 -21.81 -1.27 -39.26
N VAL A 17 -21.15 -0.96 -40.38
CA VAL A 17 -19.69 -1.10 -40.46
C VAL A 17 -19.11 0.20 -41.00
N THR A 18 -18.94 1.19 -40.11
CA THR A 18 -18.01 2.29 -40.35
C THR A 18 -16.74 2.06 -39.55
N SER A 19 -15.68 1.75 -40.31
CA SER A 19 -14.27 1.97 -40.02
C SER A 19 -13.69 1.33 -38.75
N ALA A 20 -13.29 0.07 -38.87
CA ALA A 20 -12.15 -0.49 -38.13
C ALA A 20 -11.17 -1.16 -39.10
N SER A 21 -9.89 -1.05 -38.75
CA SER A 21 -8.69 -1.38 -39.51
C SER A 21 -8.69 -2.77 -40.17
N LEU A 22 -8.11 -2.84 -41.38
CA LEU A 22 -7.78 -4.08 -42.09
C LEU A 22 -6.68 -4.84 -41.32
N ALA A 23 -7.06 -5.89 -40.60
CA ALA A 23 -6.16 -6.96 -40.18
C ALA A 23 -6.83 -8.32 -40.40
N GLU A 24 -6.12 -9.17 -41.15
CA GLU A 24 -6.28 -10.62 -41.35
C GLU A 24 -7.70 -11.21 -41.26
N THR A 25 -8.31 -11.43 -42.43
CA THR A 25 -9.53 -12.23 -42.57
C THR A 25 -9.23 -13.70 -42.24
N SER A 26 -9.40 -14.08 -40.97
CA SER A 26 -9.75 -15.45 -40.60
C SER A 26 -11.07 -15.82 -41.30
N ALA A 27 -11.21 -17.08 -41.70
CA ALA A 27 -12.46 -17.55 -42.26
C ALA A 27 -13.59 -17.34 -41.23
N PRO A 28 -14.79 -16.87 -41.64
CA PRO A 28 -15.90 -16.72 -40.70
C PRO A 28 -16.14 -18.04 -39.96
N PRO A 29 -16.41 -17.99 -38.64
CA PRO A 29 -16.56 -19.19 -37.84
C PRO A 29 -17.61 -20.11 -38.46
N ALA A 30 -17.30 -21.40 -38.56
CA ALA A 30 -18.25 -22.38 -39.06
C ALA A 30 -19.47 -22.43 -38.14
N PRO A 31 -20.70 -22.44 -38.67
CA PRO A 31 -21.90 -22.45 -37.85
C PRO A 31 -22.03 -23.78 -37.08
N THR A 32 -22.45 -23.69 -35.83
CA THR A 32 -22.78 -24.84 -34.98
C THR A 32 -24.20 -25.28 -35.29
N CYS A 33 -24.39 -26.56 -35.61
CA CYS A 33 -25.71 -27.13 -35.89
C CYS A 33 -26.23 -27.95 -34.71
N THR A 34 -27.44 -27.65 -34.24
CA THR A 34 -28.14 -28.36 -33.17
C THR A 34 -29.48 -28.93 -33.68
N VAL A 35 -29.94 -30.04 -33.09
CA VAL A 35 -31.21 -30.69 -33.44
C VAL A 35 -32.16 -30.60 -32.25
N ILE A 36 -33.28 -29.92 -32.46
CA ILE A 36 -34.35 -29.73 -31.48
C ILE A 36 -35.44 -30.78 -31.74
N MET A 37 -35.67 -31.66 -30.77
CA MET A 37 -36.65 -32.74 -30.88
C MET A 37 -37.08 -33.27 -29.51
N ARG A 38 -38.30 -33.79 -29.40
CA ARG A 38 -38.75 -34.50 -28.20
C ARG A 38 -37.90 -35.73 -27.94
N GLY A 39 -37.35 -35.83 -26.72
CA GLY A 39 -36.42 -36.89 -26.31
C GLY A 39 -34.95 -36.64 -26.70
N GLY A 40 -34.64 -35.46 -27.23
CA GLY A 40 -33.29 -34.97 -27.52
C GLY A 40 -32.97 -33.67 -26.76
N LEU A 41 -32.30 -32.72 -27.43
CA LEU A 41 -32.13 -31.35 -26.92
C LEU A 41 -33.42 -30.55 -27.17
N GLY A 42 -33.92 -29.87 -26.14
CA GLY A 42 -35.20 -29.13 -26.19
C GLY A 42 -36.42 -30.05 -26.24
N ASP A 43 -37.55 -29.51 -26.70
CA ASP A 43 -38.81 -30.21 -26.95
C ASP A 43 -39.47 -29.67 -28.23
N LEU A 44 -40.34 -30.48 -28.82
CA LEU A 44 -41.08 -30.15 -30.04
C LEU A 44 -42.54 -30.60 -29.90
N PRO A 45 -43.39 -29.84 -29.17
CA PRO A 45 -44.79 -30.21 -29.02
C PRO A 45 -45.53 -30.17 -30.34
N ASP A 46 -46.45 -31.11 -30.55
CA ASP A 46 -47.29 -31.14 -31.73
C ASP A 46 -48.75 -31.50 -31.43
N SER A 47 -49.66 -30.97 -32.22
CA SER A 47 -51.08 -31.22 -32.00
C SER A 47 -51.87 -31.14 -33.30
N GLU A 48 -53.13 -31.55 -33.23
CA GLU A 48 -54.07 -31.48 -34.34
C GLU A 48 -55.36 -30.79 -33.89
N ILE A 49 -55.91 -29.93 -34.75
CA ILE A 49 -57.18 -29.25 -34.48
C ILE A 49 -58.19 -29.50 -35.59
N TRP A 50 -59.48 -29.57 -35.21
CA TRP A 50 -60.58 -30.00 -36.09
C TRP A 50 -61.66 -28.93 -36.23
N SER A 51 -61.97 -28.52 -37.46
CA SER A 51 -62.99 -27.50 -37.74
C SER A 51 -64.43 -27.94 -37.40
N LEU A 52 -64.79 -29.21 -37.58
CA LEU A 52 -66.15 -29.71 -37.25
C LEU A 52 -66.32 -30.03 -35.76
N ASN A 53 -65.23 -30.16 -35.00
CA ASN A 53 -65.24 -30.35 -33.55
C ASN A 53 -64.37 -29.27 -32.87
N PRO A 54 -64.76 -28.00 -32.95
CA PRO A 54 -63.82 -26.89 -32.73
C PRO A 54 -63.41 -26.65 -31.28
N SER A 55 -64.03 -27.34 -30.32
CA SER A 55 -63.69 -27.31 -28.89
C SER A 55 -63.12 -28.63 -28.38
N TYR A 56 -62.87 -29.59 -29.28
CA TYR A 56 -62.31 -30.88 -28.93
C TYR A 56 -60.77 -30.80 -28.98
N PRO A 57 -60.06 -30.96 -27.86
CA PRO A 57 -58.61 -31.15 -27.88
C PRO A 57 -58.35 -32.57 -28.39
N VAL A 58 -57.60 -32.68 -29.49
CA VAL A 58 -57.24 -33.99 -30.04
C VAL A 58 -56.15 -34.57 -29.13
N PRO A 59 -56.40 -35.73 -28.49
CA PRO A 59 -55.41 -36.34 -27.61
C PRO A 59 -54.19 -36.82 -28.41
N ASP A 60 -53.06 -36.87 -27.71
CA ASP A 60 -51.77 -37.33 -28.25
C ASP A 60 -51.93 -38.66 -29.01
N SER A 61 -51.42 -38.64 -30.23
CA SER A 61 -51.57 -39.65 -31.26
C SER A 61 -50.20 -39.92 -31.86
N TYR A 62 -49.95 -41.10 -32.43
CA TYR A 62 -48.69 -41.38 -33.13
C TYR A 62 -48.57 -40.64 -34.48
N GLU A 63 -49.64 -39.97 -34.89
CA GLU A 63 -49.69 -39.12 -36.07
C GLU A 63 -50.48 -37.83 -35.85
N VAL A 64 -50.02 -36.73 -36.45
CA VAL A 64 -50.78 -35.48 -36.61
C VAL A 64 -51.11 -35.27 -38.07
N ASN A 65 -52.25 -34.64 -38.36
CA ASN A 65 -52.82 -34.67 -39.71
C ASN A 65 -53.23 -33.29 -40.25
N THR A 66 -53.11 -33.14 -41.56
CA THR A 66 -53.64 -32.03 -42.35
C THR A 66 -54.69 -32.48 -43.36
N GLY A 67 -55.48 -31.54 -43.85
CA GLY A 67 -56.45 -31.76 -44.93
C GLY A 67 -57.85 -32.10 -44.42
N TYR A 68 -58.71 -32.65 -45.27
CA TYR A 68 -60.14 -32.78 -44.95
C TYR A 68 -60.60 -34.21 -44.65
N SER A 69 -61.48 -34.36 -43.66
CA SER A 69 -62.23 -35.58 -43.40
C SER A 69 -63.71 -35.28 -43.17
N SER A 70 -64.58 -36.25 -43.48
CA SER A 70 -66.02 -36.08 -43.26
C SER A 70 -66.42 -36.04 -41.78
N THR A 71 -65.57 -36.50 -40.86
CA THR A 71 -65.85 -36.60 -39.43
C THR A 71 -65.24 -35.48 -38.60
N ALA A 72 -64.08 -34.96 -39.00
CA ALA A 72 -63.38 -33.88 -38.30
C ALA A 72 -63.38 -32.54 -39.08
N GLY A 73 -63.81 -32.55 -40.34
CA GLY A 73 -63.72 -31.40 -41.24
C GLY A 73 -62.29 -31.19 -41.71
N GLU A 74 -61.94 -29.93 -41.93
CA GLU A 74 -60.56 -29.49 -42.05
C GLU A 74 -59.79 -29.78 -40.76
N LYS A 75 -58.63 -30.40 -40.93
CA LYS A 75 -57.67 -30.75 -39.89
C LYS A 75 -56.39 -29.98 -40.17
N ARG A 76 -55.78 -29.44 -39.11
CA ARG A 76 -54.53 -28.68 -39.19
C ARG A 76 -53.56 -29.23 -38.15
N ALA A 77 -52.31 -29.43 -38.56
CA ALA A 77 -51.25 -29.90 -37.67
C ALA A 77 -50.46 -28.70 -37.14
N LEU A 78 -50.13 -28.71 -35.86
CA LEU A 78 -49.32 -27.70 -35.18
C LEU A 78 -48.00 -28.30 -34.74
N PHE A 79 -46.94 -27.50 -34.82
CA PHE A 79 -45.62 -27.85 -34.30
C PHE A 79 -45.04 -26.63 -33.58
N GLY A 80 -44.69 -26.81 -32.31
CA GLY A 80 -43.99 -25.83 -31.48
C GLY A 80 -42.52 -26.21 -31.36
N PHE A 81 -41.66 -25.23 -31.08
CA PHE A 81 -40.22 -25.44 -31.00
C PHE A 81 -39.67 -24.82 -29.73
N ASP A 82 -39.01 -25.59 -28.88
CA ASP A 82 -38.23 -25.04 -27.77
C ASP A 82 -36.83 -24.65 -28.26
N LEU A 83 -36.61 -23.35 -28.44
CA LEU A 83 -35.34 -22.79 -28.92
C LEU A 83 -34.38 -22.40 -27.78
N SER A 84 -34.70 -22.73 -26.52
CA SER A 84 -33.81 -22.43 -25.38
C SER A 84 -32.36 -22.95 -25.52
N PRO A 85 -32.06 -24.02 -26.30
CA PRO A 85 -30.67 -24.42 -26.55
C PRO A 85 -29.87 -23.50 -27.49
N ILE A 86 -30.51 -22.52 -28.14
CA ILE A 86 -29.85 -21.57 -29.04
C ILE A 86 -29.62 -20.27 -28.26
N PRO A 87 -28.37 -19.79 -28.12
CA PRO A 87 -28.09 -18.52 -27.46
C PRO A 87 -28.87 -17.38 -28.13
N ALA A 88 -29.47 -16.52 -27.31
CA ALA A 88 -30.19 -15.35 -27.79
C ALA A 88 -29.27 -14.46 -28.66
N GLY A 89 -29.83 -13.79 -29.66
CA GLY A 89 -29.05 -12.92 -30.55
C GLY A 89 -28.13 -13.65 -31.56
N SER A 90 -28.10 -14.99 -31.56
CA SER A 90 -27.34 -15.76 -32.55
C SER A 90 -27.78 -15.47 -33.99
N LEU A 91 -26.82 -15.50 -34.92
CA LEU A 91 -27.08 -15.44 -36.34
C LEU A 91 -27.39 -16.85 -36.87
N VAL A 92 -28.62 -17.06 -37.30
CA VAL A 92 -29.10 -18.33 -37.85
C VAL A 92 -28.66 -18.44 -39.31
N ALA A 93 -27.73 -19.36 -39.58
CA ALA A 93 -27.26 -19.67 -40.93
C ALA A 93 -28.28 -20.53 -41.70
N SER A 94 -28.94 -21.47 -41.01
CA SER A 94 -30.07 -22.23 -41.56
C SER A 94 -30.93 -22.81 -40.45
N ALA A 95 -32.25 -22.89 -40.66
CA ALA A 95 -33.15 -23.65 -39.80
C ALA A 95 -34.11 -24.50 -40.64
N ARG A 96 -34.01 -25.82 -40.51
CA ARG A 96 -34.76 -26.78 -41.34
C ARG A 96 -35.60 -27.69 -40.46
N PHE A 97 -36.91 -27.62 -40.63
CA PHE A 97 -37.85 -28.49 -39.95
C PHE A 97 -38.13 -29.72 -40.80
N TYR A 98 -38.06 -30.89 -40.16
CA TYR A 98 -38.27 -32.18 -40.80
C TYR A 98 -39.45 -32.89 -40.15
N ALA A 99 -40.46 -33.25 -40.96
CA ALA A 99 -41.60 -34.03 -40.52
C ALA A 99 -41.75 -35.29 -41.40
N LYS A 100 -41.74 -36.47 -40.77
CA LYS A 100 -41.83 -37.73 -41.51
C LYS A 100 -43.27 -38.01 -41.93
N THR A 101 -43.50 -38.15 -43.22
CA THR A 101 -44.84 -38.42 -43.76
C THR A 101 -45.20 -39.90 -43.62
N TYR A 102 -46.31 -40.21 -42.97
CA TYR A 102 -46.87 -41.55 -42.91
C TYR A 102 -47.73 -41.86 -44.13
N THR A 103 -48.71 -40.99 -44.44
CA THR A 103 -49.56 -41.08 -45.65
C THR A 103 -49.78 -39.71 -46.28
N SER A 104 -50.02 -39.64 -47.58
CA SER A 104 -50.20 -38.39 -48.32
C SER A 104 -51.01 -38.61 -49.60
N THR A 105 -51.85 -37.65 -49.97
CA THR A 105 -52.49 -37.53 -51.30
C THR A 105 -51.68 -36.68 -52.29
N ALA A 106 -50.46 -36.28 -51.91
CA ALA A 106 -49.53 -35.46 -52.67
C ALA A 106 -50.16 -34.14 -53.16
N GLN A 107 -50.88 -33.43 -52.28
CA GLN A 107 -51.36 -32.06 -52.54
C GLN A 107 -50.47 -31.04 -51.83
N THR A 108 -50.63 -29.76 -52.16
CA THR A 108 -49.85 -28.69 -51.56
C THR A 108 -50.25 -28.44 -50.11
N VAL A 109 -49.27 -28.50 -49.21
CA VAL A 109 -49.39 -28.12 -47.81
C VAL A 109 -48.75 -26.75 -47.63
N ARG A 110 -49.50 -25.82 -47.03
CA ARG A 110 -49.07 -24.45 -46.71
C ARG A 110 -48.63 -24.37 -45.25
N VAL A 111 -47.53 -23.67 -45.01
CA VAL A 111 -46.97 -23.45 -43.68
C VAL A 111 -47.33 -22.04 -43.24
N HIS A 112 -47.93 -21.92 -42.06
CA HIS A 112 -48.39 -20.67 -41.49
C HIS A 112 -47.75 -20.42 -40.12
N ARG A 113 -47.54 -19.14 -39.79
CA ARG A 113 -47.11 -18.75 -38.45
C ARG A 113 -48.29 -18.77 -37.49
N VAL A 114 -48.08 -19.28 -36.28
CA VAL A 114 -49.06 -19.17 -35.18
C VAL A 114 -48.86 -17.84 -34.46
N LEU A 115 -49.96 -17.16 -34.10
CA LEU A 115 -49.93 -15.80 -33.55
C LEU A 115 -50.14 -15.71 -32.04
N ALA A 116 -50.44 -16.83 -31.38
CA ALA A 116 -50.69 -16.87 -29.95
C ALA A 116 -50.11 -18.15 -29.32
N PRO A 117 -49.78 -18.13 -28.01
CA PRO A 117 -49.30 -19.33 -27.34
C PRO A 117 -50.38 -20.41 -27.28
N TRP A 118 -49.96 -21.66 -27.33
CA TRP A 118 -50.83 -22.83 -27.23
C TRP A 118 -50.15 -23.94 -26.43
N THR A 119 -50.94 -24.92 -26.01
CA THR A 119 -50.45 -26.07 -25.23
C THR A 119 -50.96 -27.35 -25.87
N GLU A 120 -50.05 -28.28 -26.12
CA GLU A 120 -50.23 -29.52 -26.90
C GLU A 120 -51.54 -30.27 -26.63
N ASN A 121 -51.82 -30.55 -25.37
CA ASN A 121 -52.96 -31.34 -24.92
C ASN A 121 -54.26 -30.53 -24.74
N TYR A 122 -54.24 -29.22 -24.97
CA TYR A 122 -55.38 -28.32 -24.71
C TYR A 122 -55.75 -27.42 -25.88
N VAL A 123 -54.93 -27.38 -26.93
CA VAL A 123 -55.21 -26.59 -28.12
C VAL A 123 -56.38 -27.20 -28.89
N THR A 124 -57.22 -26.31 -29.41
CA THR A 124 -58.44 -26.60 -30.15
C THR A 124 -58.58 -25.55 -31.24
N TRP A 125 -59.48 -25.80 -32.19
CA TRP A 125 -59.77 -24.82 -33.24
C TRP A 125 -60.20 -23.45 -32.67
N ASN A 126 -60.98 -23.43 -31.58
CA ASN A 126 -61.51 -22.20 -30.99
C ASN A 126 -60.50 -21.41 -30.16
N ASN A 127 -59.41 -22.01 -29.67
CA ASN A 127 -58.48 -21.36 -28.74
C ASN A 127 -57.06 -21.15 -29.28
N LEU A 128 -56.76 -21.54 -30.53
CA LEU A 128 -55.43 -21.33 -31.15
C LEU A 128 -55.03 -19.84 -31.25
N GLY A 129 -55.95 -18.89 -31.06
CA GLY A 129 -55.64 -17.46 -31.01
C GLY A 129 -55.25 -16.83 -32.36
N GLY A 130 -55.11 -17.64 -33.42
CA GLY A 130 -55.00 -17.18 -34.81
C GLY A 130 -53.72 -17.64 -35.49
N ILE A 131 -53.72 -17.53 -36.83
CA ILE A 131 -52.56 -17.75 -37.69
C ILE A 131 -52.36 -16.54 -38.60
N ASP A 132 -51.13 -16.34 -39.09
CA ASP A 132 -50.90 -15.45 -40.22
C ASP A 132 -51.58 -16.05 -41.47
N PRO A 133 -52.53 -15.34 -42.11
CA PRO A 133 -53.17 -15.84 -43.32
C PRO A 133 -52.19 -15.98 -44.50
N THR A 134 -51.05 -15.31 -44.46
CA THR A 134 -49.99 -15.43 -45.46
C THR A 134 -49.18 -16.69 -45.17
N ALA A 135 -49.09 -17.59 -46.15
CA ALA A 135 -48.22 -18.76 -46.02
C ALA A 135 -46.75 -18.33 -46.06
N LEU A 136 -45.96 -18.78 -45.09
CA LEU A 136 -44.51 -18.60 -45.03
C LEU A 136 -43.83 -19.32 -46.20
N THR A 137 -44.25 -20.57 -46.42
CA THR A 137 -43.77 -21.44 -47.49
C THR A 137 -44.81 -22.53 -47.77
N SER A 138 -44.57 -23.36 -48.78
CA SER A 138 -45.41 -24.51 -49.10
C SER A 138 -44.61 -25.65 -49.72
N PHE A 139 -45.07 -26.88 -49.56
CA PHE A 139 -44.43 -28.07 -50.09
C PHE A 139 -45.46 -29.13 -50.48
N VAL A 140 -45.01 -30.19 -51.17
CA VAL A 140 -45.87 -31.34 -51.52
C VAL A 140 -45.29 -32.60 -50.86
N PRO A 141 -45.97 -33.19 -49.86
CA PRO A 141 -45.47 -34.34 -49.13
C PRO A 141 -45.52 -35.62 -49.98
N SER A 142 -44.43 -36.38 -49.95
CA SER A 142 -44.33 -37.71 -50.56
C SER A 142 -44.52 -38.80 -49.50
N VAL A 143 -45.13 -39.92 -49.88
CA VAL A 143 -45.40 -41.02 -48.96
C VAL A 143 -44.09 -41.60 -48.40
N THR A 144 -44.03 -41.82 -47.08
CA THR A 144 -42.88 -42.43 -46.36
C THR A 144 -41.55 -41.68 -46.50
N GLN A 145 -41.56 -40.38 -46.87
CA GLN A 145 -40.39 -39.52 -46.96
C GLN A 145 -40.43 -38.41 -45.91
N TRP A 146 -39.28 -37.82 -45.63
CA TRP A 146 -39.20 -36.60 -44.83
C TRP A 146 -39.65 -35.42 -45.67
N SER A 147 -40.57 -34.63 -45.11
CA SER A 147 -40.83 -33.29 -45.63
C SER A 147 -39.87 -32.33 -44.96
N GLU A 148 -39.07 -31.63 -45.76
CA GLU A 148 -38.13 -30.60 -45.32
C GLU A 148 -38.75 -29.22 -45.56
N ILE A 149 -38.79 -28.41 -44.51
CA ILE A 149 -39.39 -27.09 -44.50
C ILE A 149 -38.32 -26.10 -44.02
N ASP A 150 -37.94 -25.17 -44.89
CA ASP A 150 -37.02 -24.08 -44.53
C ASP A 150 -37.75 -23.04 -43.69
N LEU A 151 -37.30 -22.87 -42.45
CA LEU A 151 -37.81 -21.90 -41.47
C LEU A 151 -36.73 -20.88 -41.08
N THR A 152 -35.63 -20.77 -41.83
CA THR A 152 -34.44 -19.96 -41.48
C THR A 152 -34.81 -18.54 -41.06
N GLU A 153 -35.59 -17.82 -41.87
CA GLU A 153 -35.99 -16.43 -41.58
C GLU A 153 -36.87 -16.33 -40.32
N LEU A 154 -37.80 -17.27 -40.15
CA LEU A 154 -38.71 -17.29 -39.00
C LEU A 154 -37.97 -17.58 -37.68
N VAL A 155 -37.04 -18.54 -37.71
CA VAL A 155 -36.22 -18.87 -36.55
C VAL A 155 -35.25 -17.73 -36.21
N GLN A 156 -34.69 -17.03 -37.21
CA GLN A 156 -33.91 -15.82 -36.95
C GLN A 156 -34.73 -14.76 -36.21
N GLU A 157 -35.98 -14.50 -36.62
CA GLU A 157 -36.84 -13.53 -35.92
C GLU A 157 -37.09 -13.91 -34.45
N TRP A 158 -37.32 -15.20 -34.20
CA TRP A 158 -37.54 -15.72 -32.85
C TRP A 158 -36.30 -15.59 -31.97
N VAL A 159 -35.13 -16.00 -32.47
CA VAL A 159 -33.85 -15.93 -31.75
C VAL A 159 -33.41 -14.47 -31.51
N SER A 160 -33.79 -13.55 -32.40
CA SER A 160 -33.50 -12.12 -32.26
C SER A 160 -34.48 -11.37 -31.34
N GLY A 161 -35.52 -12.05 -30.83
CA GLY A 161 -36.55 -11.43 -29.99
C GLY A 161 -37.48 -10.45 -30.71
N ILE A 162 -37.41 -10.34 -32.05
CA ILE A 162 -38.29 -9.48 -32.86
C ILE A 162 -39.75 -9.95 -32.74
N SER A 163 -39.92 -11.24 -32.52
CA SER A 163 -41.15 -11.99 -32.67
C SER A 163 -41.21 -13.07 -31.60
N PRO A 164 -42.33 -13.24 -30.87
CA PRO A 164 -42.48 -14.39 -29.98
C PRO A 164 -42.59 -15.69 -30.81
N ASN A 165 -42.01 -16.77 -30.28
CA ASN A 165 -42.11 -18.10 -30.85
C ASN A 165 -43.37 -18.81 -30.36
N TYR A 166 -44.30 -19.05 -31.28
CA TYR A 166 -45.50 -19.87 -31.06
C TYR A 166 -45.59 -21.04 -32.03
N GLY A 167 -44.50 -21.35 -32.74
CA GLY A 167 -44.45 -22.44 -33.71
C GLY A 167 -45.17 -22.15 -35.04
N ILE A 168 -45.40 -23.23 -35.78
CA ILE A 168 -46.02 -23.22 -37.11
C ILE A 168 -47.28 -24.09 -37.14
N LEU A 169 -48.11 -23.82 -38.14
CA LEU A 169 -49.27 -24.61 -38.50
C LEU A 169 -49.16 -25.07 -39.95
N LEU A 170 -49.49 -26.33 -40.21
CA LEU A 170 -49.62 -26.90 -41.55
C LEU A 170 -51.10 -26.97 -41.95
N GLU A 171 -51.41 -26.45 -43.13
CA GLU A 171 -52.75 -26.41 -43.72
C GLU A 171 -52.74 -27.03 -45.12
N GLU A 172 -53.80 -27.74 -45.49
CA GLU A 172 -53.96 -28.35 -46.83
C GLU A 172 -55.40 -28.12 -47.33
N ASP A 173 -55.57 -27.93 -48.64
CA ASP A 173 -56.89 -27.72 -49.24
C ASP A 173 -57.81 -28.96 -49.08
N GLN A 174 -59.13 -28.80 -49.28
CA GLN A 174 -60.13 -29.87 -49.05
C GLN A 174 -59.90 -31.18 -49.83
N GLY A 175 -59.18 -31.14 -50.94
CA GLY A 175 -58.83 -32.34 -51.73
C GLY A 175 -57.65 -33.12 -51.16
N GLY A 176 -56.89 -32.52 -50.24
CA GLY A 176 -55.68 -33.05 -49.67
C GLY A 176 -55.88 -33.74 -48.33
N LYS A 177 -54.99 -34.70 -48.04
CA LYS A 177 -54.88 -35.43 -46.77
C LYS A 177 -53.43 -35.86 -46.60
N THR A 178 -52.82 -35.43 -45.51
CA THR A 178 -51.49 -35.86 -45.12
C THR A 178 -51.45 -36.21 -43.63
N SER A 179 -50.77 -37.30 -43.30
CA SER A 179 -50.47 -37.71 -41.92
C SER A 179 -48.97 -37.66 -41.72
N TYR A 180 -48.52 -36.98 -40.68
CA TYR A 180 -47.13 -36.89 -40.25
C TYR A 180 -46.94 -37.70 -38.98
N LYS A 181 -45.75 -38.26 -38.78
CA LYS A 181 -45.36 -38.84 -37.50
C LYS A 181 -45.20 -37.71 -36.47
N SER A 182 -45.75 -37.94 -35.27
CA SER A 182 -45.67 -37.01 -34.14
C SER A 182 -44.45 -37.28 -33.26
N SER A 183 -44.21 -36.36 -32.33
CA SER A 183 -43.24 -36.40 -31.25
C SER A 183 -43.56 -37.49 -30.20
N ASP A 184 -44.77 -38.04 -30.20
CA ASP A 184 -45.16 -39.18 -29.34
C ASP A 184 -45.09 -40.53 -30.06
N HIS A 185 -44.58 -40.57 -31.29
CA HIS A 185 -44.41 -41.82 -32.00
C HIS A 185 -43.47 -42.77 -31.22
N PRO A 186 -43.76 -44.07 -31.08
CA PRO A 186 -42.94 -44.99 -30.26
C PRO A 186 -41.51 -45.24 -30.79
N THR A 187 -41.11 -44.59 -31.88
CA THR A 187 -39.81 -44.75 -32.52
C THR A 187 -39.22 -43.36 -32.70
N ILE A 188 -38.18 -43.05 -31.93
CA ILE A 188 -37.59 -41.72 -31.87
C ILE A 188 -37.05 -41.23 -33.23
N ASP A 189 -36.52 -42.15 -34.05
CA ASP A 189 -36.07 -41.85 -35.43
C ASP A 189 -37.20 -41.41 -36.38
N ASN A 190 -38.46 -41.47 -35.94
CA ASN A 190 -39.61 -40.97 -36.68
C ASN A 190 -40.13 -39.64 -36.13
N HIS A 191 -39.60 -39.14 -35.01
CA HIS A 191 -40.04 -37.88 -34.43
C HIS A 191 -39.74 -36.73 -35.38
N PRO A 192 -40.63 -35.74 -35.48
CA PRO A 192 -40.30 -34.49 -36.13
C PRO A 192 -39.13 -33.82 -35.40
N PHE A 193 -38.29 -33.09 -36.13
CA PHE A 193 -37.17 -32.36 -35.54
C PHE A 193 -36.87 -31.09 -36.32
N LEU A 194 -36.30 -30.10 -35.62
CA LEU A 194 -35.80 -28.86 -36.21
C LEU A 194 -34.27 -28.84 -36.09
N GLU A 195 -33.57 -28.85 -37.22
CA GLU A 195 -32.13 -28.63 -37.26
C GLU A 195 -31.85 -27.13 -37.42
N VAL A 196 -31.08 -26.54 -36.51
CA VAL A 196 -30.69 -25.13 -36.56
C VAL A 196 -29.18 -24.99 -36.53
N CYS A 197 -28.62 -24.41 -37.59
CA CYS A 197 -27.22 -24.03 -37.70
C CYS A 197 -27.08 -22.53 -37.44
N PHE A 198 -26.26 -22.13 -36.47
CA PHE A 198 -26.11 -20.74 -36.06
C PHE A 198 -24.66 -20.41 -35.66
N THR A 199 -24.34 -19.12 -35.69
CA THR A 199 -23.15 -18.55 -35.07
C THR A 199 -23.58 -17.71 -33.87
N ALA A 200 -23.07 -18.05 -32.68
CA ALA A 200 -23.37 -17.30 -31.47
C ALA A 200 -22.79 -15.87 -31.57
N ALA A 201 -23.56 -14.89 -31.10
CA ALA A 201 -23.06 -13.52 -30.98
C ALA A 201 -21.97 -13.46 -29.90
N LYS A 202 -20.86 -12.79 -30.21
CA LYS A 202 -19.74 -12.61 -29.29
C LYS A 202 -19.87 -11.30 -28.54
N GLY A 203 -19.63 -11.33 -27.25
CA GLY A 203 -19.64 -10.16 -26.39
C GLY A 203 -18.25 -9.54 -26.22
N SER A 204 -18.20 -8.50 -25.40
CA SER A 204 -16.95 -7.90 -24.94
C SER A 204 -17.03 -7.36 -23.52
N ILE A 205 -15.87 -7.21 -22.88
CA ILE A 205 -15.70 -6.59 -21.57
C ILE A 205 -14.65 -5.50 -21.69
N GLY A 206 -14.89 -4.34 -21.10
CA GLY A 206 -13.88 -3.32 -20.87
C GLY A 206 -14.52 -2.05 -20.33
N ASP A 207 -13.71 -1.01 -20.28
CA ASP A 207 -14.07 0.41 -20.41
C ASP A 207 -12.81 1.19 -20.07
N LYS A 208 -12.46 1.34 -18.78
CA LYS A 208 -11.33 2.19 -18.39
C LYS A 208 -10.60 1.78 -17.10
N VAL A 209 -9.31 2.09 -17.08
CA VAL A 209 -8.52 2.27 -15.85
C VAL A 209 -8.16 3.75 -15.74
N TRP A 210 -8.49 4.42 -14.64
CA TRP A 210 -8.31 5.87 -14.51
C TRP A 210 -7.71 6.28 -13.16
N PHE A 211 -7.16 7.49 -13.17
CA PHE A 211 -6.77 8.20 -11.95
C PHE A 211 -8.02 8.79 -11.31
N ASP A 212 -8.45 8.17 -10.23
CA ASP A 212 -9.51 8.70 -9.38
C ASP A 212 -8.90 9.78 -8.49
N ALA A 213 -9.12 11.04 -8.87
CA ALA A 213 -8.42 12.19 -8.33
C ALA A 213 -9.02 12.66 -7.01
N ASP A 214 -10.33 12.43 -6.80
CA ASP A 214 -11.03 12.77 -5.56
C ASP A 214 -11.31 11.54 -4.65
N ALA A 215 -10.88 10.36 -5.11
CA ALA A 215 -10.93 9.09 -4.39
C ALA A 215 -12.36 8.64 -4.05
N ASP A 216 -13.33 8.98 -4.89
CA ASP A 216 -14.75 8.66 -4.68
C ASP A 216 -15.19 7.32 -5.30
N GLY A 217 -14.31 6.68 -6.09
CA GLY A 217 -14.53 5.41 -6.77
C GLY A 217 -15.38 5.51 -8.03
N VAL A 218 -15.66 6.71 -8.53
CA VAL A 218 -16.53 6.99 -9.67
C VAL A 218 -15.79 7.80 -10.72
N GLU A 219 -15.89 7.41 -12.00
CA GLU A 219 -15.23 8.17 -13.05
C GLU A 219 -15.84 9.58 -13.24
N GLY A 220 -15.04 10.60 -12.96
CA GLY A 220 -15.33 12.01 -13.22
C GLY A 220 -14.88 12.48 -14.62
N ALA A 221 -15.54 13.50 -15.16
CA ALA A 221 -15.24 14.03 -16.51
C ALA A 221 -13.84 14.67 -16.66
N SER A 222 -13.18 15.01 -15.55
CA SER A 222 -11.83 15.58 -15.50
C SER A 222 -10.75 14.53 -15.20
N GLU A 223 -11.13 13.27 -15.01
CA GLU A 223 -10.24 12.23 -14.52
C GLU A 223 -9.49 11.51 -15.66
N PRO A 224 -8.16 11.60 -15.69
CA PRO A 224 -7.36 11.04 -16.78
C PRO A 224 -7.25 9.52 -16.66
N GLY A 225 -7.22 8.83 -17.81
CA GLY A 225 -6.93 7.40 -17.83
C GLY A 225 -5.47 7.07 -17.52
N ILE A 226 -5.23 5.85 -17.03
CA ILE A 226 -3.89 5.31 -16.75
C ILE A 226 -3.48 4.41 -17.92
N ALA A 227 -2.44 4.83 -18.66
CA ALA A 227 -1.99 4.10 -19.84
C ALA A 227 -1.01 2.95 -19.52
N ASN A 228 -0.95 1.96 -20.40
CA ASN A 228 -0.07 0.78 -20.33
C ASN A 228 -0.24 -0.12 -19.08
N VAL A 229 -1.37 -0.04 -18.40
CA VAL A 229 -1.78 -1.01 -17.39
C VAL A 229 -2.26 -2.27 -18.11
N VAL A 230 -1.70 -3.42 -17.76
CA VAL A 230 -2.11 -4.72 -18.28
C VAL A 230 -3.26 -5.25 -17.42
N LEU A 231 -4.25 -5.83 -18.08
CA LEU A 231 -5.36 -6.54 -17.46
C LEU A 231 -5.40 -7.97 -18.01
N ASP A 232 -5.66 -8.92 -17.12
CA ASP A 232 -5.85 -10.33 -17.41
C ASP A 232 -7.34 -10.68 -17.32
N LEU A 233 -7.82 -11.48 -18.27
CA LEU A 233 -9.17 -12.04 -18.26
C LEU A 233 -9.10 -13.53 -17.93
N PHE A 234 -9.84 -13.94 -16.91
CA PHE A 234 -9.99 -15.34 -16.49
C PHE A 234 -11.41 -15.83 -16.76
N GLY A 235 -11.55 -17.14 -17.00
CA GLY A 235 -12.85 -17.78 -16.97
C GLY A 235 -13.31 -18.02 -15.53
N ASP A 236 -14.61 -17.93 -15.30
CA ASP A 236 -15.28 -18.30 -14.05
C ASP A 236 -16.44 -19.22 -14.44
N ALA A 237 -16.21 -20.53 -14.45
CA ALA A 237 -17.14 -21.49 -15.04
C ALA A 237 -18.35 -21.77 -14.13
N ASP A 238 -18.21 -21.57 -12.82
CA ASP A 238 -19.27 -21.77 -11.83
C ASP A 238 -19.91 -20.48 -11.31
N CYS A 239 -19.45 -19.32 -11.80
CA CYS A 239 -19.94 -17.99 -11.50
C CYS A 239 -19.84 -17.64 -10.00
N ASP A 240 -18.81 -18.14 -9.32
CA ASP A 240 -18.59 -17.89 -7.89
C ASP A 240 -17.81 -16.60 -7.61
N GLY A 241 -17.35 -15.93 -8.67
CA GLY A 241 -16.56 -14.70 -8.62
C GLY A 241 -15.06 -14.92 -8.47
N ALA A 242 -14.58 -16.18 -8.54
CA ALA A 242 -13.17 -16.53 -8.53
C ALA A 242 -12.70 -17.04 -9.91
N ALA A 243 -11.41 -16.84 -10.19
CA ALA A 243 -10.81 -17.31 -11.43
C ALA A 243 -10.58 -18.82 -11.42
N ASP A 244 -11.03 -19.51 -12.47
CA ASP A 244 -10.83 -20.94 -12.69
C ASP A 244 -9.56 -21.22 -13.52
N GLY A 245 -8.39 -20.99 -12.92
CA GLY A 245 -7.11 -21.36 -13.50
C GLY A 245 -6.32 -20.20 -14.11
N ASP A 246 -5.62 -20.48 -15.21
CA ASP A 246 -4.72 -19.52 -15.87
C ASP A 246 -5.51 -18.46 -16.69
N PRO A 247 -4.93 -17.27 -16.95
CA PRO A 247 -5.56 -16.25 -17.78
C PRO A 247 -5.92 -16.79 -19.17
N LEU A 248 -7.13 -16.48 -19.64
CA LEU A 248 -7.56 -16.75 -21.02
C LEU A 248 -6.82 -15.86 -22.00
N THR A 249 -6.67 -14.58 -21.65
CA THR A 249 -6.00 -13.56 -22.46
C THR A 249 -5.63 -12.34 -21.61
N ALA A 250 -4.83 -11.45 -22.17
CA ALA A 250 -4.40 -10.21 -21.54
C ALA A 250 -4.49 -9.05 -22.55
N THR A 251 -4.78 -7.86 -22.07
CA THR A 251 -4.80 -6.62 -22.86
C THR A 251 -4.15 -5.49 -22.07
N ALA A 252 -3.74 -4.43 -22.74
CA ALA A 252 -3.19 -3.25 -22.06
C ALA A 252 -4.05 -2.02 -22.37
N THR A 253 -4.24 -1.17 -21.38
CA THR A 253 -4.93 0.12 -21.51
C THR A 253 -4.18 1.03 -22.48
N ASP A 254 -4.91 1.74 -23.32
CA ASP A 254 -4.36 2.73 -24.24
C ASP A 254 -3.99 4.07 -23.56
N ALA A 255 -3.64 5.08 -24.34
CA ALA A 255 -3.25 6.41 -23.83
C ALA A 255 -4.36 7.15 -23.06
N SER A 256 -5.62 6.74 -23.24
CA SER A 256 -6.78 7.26 -22.54
C SER A 256 -7.22 6.38 -21.37
N GLY A 257 -6.46 5.34 -21.04
CA GLY A 257 -6.80 4.36 -20.02
C GLY A 257 -7.80 3.30 -20.49
N ALA A 258 -8.22 3.33 -21.76
CA ALA A 258 -9.27 2.45 -22.24
C ALA A 258 -8.73 1.06 -22.58
N TYR A 259 -9.50 0.01 -22.27
CA TYR A 259 -9.15 -1.36 -22.61
C TYR A 259 -10.37 -2.16 -23.08
N ARG A 260 -10.14 -3.28 -23.79
CA ARG A 260 -11.22 -4.16 -24.26
C ARG A 260 -10.75 -5.60 -24.46
N PHE A 261 -11.55 -6.54 -23.96
CA PHE A 261 -11.55 -7.96 -24.32
C PHE A 261 -12.73 -8.22 -25.26
N GLY A 262 -12.47 -8.53 -26.52
CA GLY A 262 -13.51 -8.85 -27.51
C GLY A 262 -13.62 -10.33 -27.82
N GLU A 263 -14.59 -10.69 -28.66
CA GLU A 263 -14.81 -12.05 -29.16
C GLU A 263 -15.14 -13.08 -28.06
N LEU A 264 -15.79 -12.64 -26.98
CA LEU A 264 -16.11 -13.46 -25.81
C LEU A 264 -17.39 -14.27 -26.01
N ASP A 265 -17.39 -15.52 -25.55
CA ASP A 265 -18.62 -16.30 -25.43
C ASP A 265 -19.46 -15.78 -24.27
N ALA A 266 -20.76 -16.11 -24.28
CA ALA A 266 -21.60 -15.82 -23.13
C ALA A 266 -21.16 -16.67 -21.93
N GLY A 267 -20.99 -16.06 -20.77
CA GLY A 267 -20.45 -16.73 -19.58
C GLY A 267 -20.07 -15.77 -18.46
N CYS A 268 -19.52 -16.32 -17.38
CA CYS A 268 -18.95 -15.56 -16.28
C CYS A 268 -17.42 -15.51 -16.42
N TYR A 269 -16.86 -14.36 -16.06
CA TYR A 269 -15.46 -14.02 -16.21
C TYR A 269 -14.97 -13.23 -15.00
N VAL A 270 -13.66 -13.21 -14.81
CA VAL A 270 -13.01 -12.37 -13.81
C VAL A 270 -11.94 -11.53 -14.51
N VAL A 271 -12.00 -10.21 -14.34
CA VAL A 271 -11.00 -9.26 -14.83
C VAL A 271 -10.08 -8.89 -13.68
N SER A 272 -8.77 -9.08 -13.86
CA SER A 272 -7.76 -8.68 -12.88
C SER A 272 -6.84 -7.66 -13.51
N VAL A 273 -6.48 -6.63 -12.76
CA VAL A 273 -5.39 -5.74 -13.15
C VAL A 273 -4.06 -6.42 -12.80
N ASP A 274 -3.09 -6.37 -13.72
CA ASP A 274 -1.71 -6.78 -13.43
C ASP A 274 -1.02 -5.65 -12.66
N ASP A 275 -1.02 -5.85 -11.36
CA ASP A 275 -0.40 -5.01 -10.35
C ASP A 275 1.06 -4.63 -10.67
N ALA A 276 1.82 -5.47 -11.40
CA ALA A 276 3.20 -5.19 -11.78
C ALA A 276 3.34 -4.06 -12.81
N THR A 277 2.28 -3.84 -13.60
CA THR A 277 2.22 -2.82 -14.67
C THR A 277 1.57 -1.51 -14.21
N LEU A 278 0.89 -1.52 -13.07
CA LEU A 278 0.40 -0.31 -12.43
C LEU A 278 1.56 0.59 -11.97
N PRO A 279 1.49 1.91 -12.20
CA PRO A 279 2.38 2.88 -11.57
C PRO A 279 2.44 2.71 -10.04
N LEU A 280 3.60 3.02 -9.45
CA LEU A 280 3.77 2.91 -8.00
C LEU A 280 2.95 3.95 -7.25
N GLY A 281 2.56 3.59 -6.02
CA GLY A 281 1.81 4.48 -5.14
C GLY A 281 0.34 4.63 -5.52
N LEU A 282 -0.16 3.81 -6.45
CA LEU A 282 -1.57 3.75 -6.79
C LEU A 282 -2.34 2.83 -5.85
N PHE A 283 -3.49 3.29 -5.40
CA PHE A 283 -4.42 2.58 -4.52
C PHE A 283 -5.77 2.49 -5.20
N LEU A 284 -6.33 1.27 -5.25
CA LEU A 284 -7.65 1.04 -5.81
C LEU A 284 -8.69 1.80 -4.98
N THR A 285 -9.56 2.52 -5.66
CA THR A 285 -10.68 3.27 -5.07
C THR A 285 -12.03 2.65 -5.41
N THR A 286 -12.11 1.84 -6.46
CA THR A 286 -13.30 1.03 -6.76
C THR A 286 -13.42 -0.18 -5.84
N ASP A 287 -14.65 -0.67 -5.65
CA ASP A 287 -14.97 -1.68 -4.62
C ASP A 287 -14.44 -3.10 -4.92
N ALA A 288 -13.97 -3.39 -6.13
CA ALA A 288 -13.65 -4.77 -6.54
C ALA A 288 -12.43 -4.88 -7.46
N GLU A 289 -11.38 -5.53 -6.96
CA GLU A 289 -10.28 -6.09 -7.76
C GLU A 289 -9.84 -7.44 -7.16
N PRO A 290 -9.83 -8.54 -7.95
CA PRO A 290 -10.32 -8.61 -9.32
C PRO A 290 -11.86 -8.46 -9.42
N LEU A 291 -12.36 -8.08 -10.58
CA LEU A 291 -13.78 -7.81 -10.84
C LEU A 291 -14.45 -9.00 -11.53
N ALA A 292 -15.50 -9.55 -10.93
CA ALA A 292 -16.34 -10.58 -11.54
C ALA A 292 -17.38 -9.95 -12.48
N VAL A 293 -17.50 -10.49 -13.69
CA VAL A 293 -18.34 -9.95 -14.77
C VAL A 293 -19.09 -11.09 -15.45
N SER A 294 -20.39 -10.89 -15.72
CA SER A 294 -21.19 -11.81 -16.55
C SER A 294 -21.47 -11.18 -17.91
N VAL A 295 -21.24 -11.93 -18.98
CA VAL A 295 -21.46 -11.48 -20.36
C VAL A 295 -22.56 -12.32 -20.99
N GLY A 296 -23.64 -11.67 -21.41
CA GLY A 296 -24.68 -12.25 -22.27
C GLY A 296 -24.21 -12.41 -23.72
N ALA A 297 -24.94 -13.21 -24.49
CA ALA A 297 -24.61 -13.42 -25.90
C ALA A 297 -24.70 -12.10 -26.69
N GLY A 298 -23.56 -11.66 -27.22
CA GLY A 298 -23.44 -10.38 -27.94
C GLY A 298 -23.46 -9.12 -27.07
N GLU A 299 -23.37 -9.26 -25.75
CA GLU A 299 -23.36 -8.13 -24.82
C GLU A 299 -22.00 -7.43 -24.79
N ASP A 300 -22.02 -6.10 -24.83
CA ASP A 300 -20.85 -5.26 -24.57
C ASP A 300 -20.97 -4.73 -23.14
N VAL A 301 -20.17 -5.29 -22.23
CA VAL A 301 -20.02 -4.80 -20.86
C VAL A 301 -19.01 -3.65 -20.88
N THR A 302 -19.47 -2.45 -20.56
CA THR A 302 -18.73 -1.18 -20.65
C THR A 302 -18.64 -0.46 -19.32
N ASP A 303 -18.64 -1.20 -18.20
CA ASP A 303 -18.53 -0.69 -16.84
C ASP A 303 -17.58 -1.58 -16.01
N ALA A 304 -16.72 -2.33 -16.70
CA ALA A 304 -15.65 -3.09 -16.07
C ALA A 304 -14.47 -2.15 -15.84
N ASP A 305 -14.45 -1.54 -14.68
CA ASP A 305 -13.77 -0.27 -14.45
C ASP A 305 -12.89 -0.32 -13.19
N PHE A 306 -11.69 0.25 -13.27
CA PHE A 306 -10.75 0.32 -12.14
C PHE A 306 -10.23 1.74 -11.92
N GLY A 307 -10.68 2.36 -10.82
CA GLY A 307 -10.20 3.66 -10.34
C GLY A 307 -9.02 3.50 -9.40
N TYR A 308 -7.98 4.30 -9.59
CA TYR A 308 -6.83 4.34 -8.70
C TYR A 308 -6.44 5.76 -8.31
N VAL A 309 -6.19 5.99 -7.03
CA VAL A 309 -5.64 7.26 -6.53
C VAL A 309 -4.13 7.12 -6.28
N THR A 310 -3.36 8.16 -6.57
CA THR A 310 -1.96 8.28 -6.14
C THR A 310 -1.75 9.55 -5.35
N TYR A 311 -0.74 9.51 -4.49
CA TYR A 311 -0.49 10.50 -3.47
C TYR A 311 0.82 11.25 -3.76
N SER A 312 0.77 12.57 -3.68
CA SER A 312 1.90 13.49 -3.85
C SER A 312 2.52 13.88 -2.49
N SER A 313 3.70 14.52 -2.51
CA SER A 313 4.39 14.98 -1.30
C SER A 313 5.03 16.36 -1.43
N ILE A 314 5.14 17.10 -0.32
CA ILE A 314 5.75 18.44 -0.21
C ILE A 314 6.65 18.48 1.03
N GLY A 315 7.89 18.96 0.90
CA GLY A 315 8.74 19.25 2.05
C GLY A 315 10.19 19.52 1.68
N ASP A 316 11.09 19.07 2.56
CA ASP A 316 12.56 19.06 2.54
C ASP A 316 13.12 19.64 3.84
N THR A 317 13.57 20.90 3.91
CA THR A 317 14.40 21.36 5.04
C THR A 317 14.09 22.78 5.54
N VAL A 318 14.21 22.97 6.86
CA VAL A 318 14.36 24.28 7.52
C VAL A 318 15.77 24.39 8.11
N TRP A 319 16.54 25.42 7.77
CA TRP A 319 17.95 25.55 8.19
C TRP A 319 18.38 26.95 8.63
N LEU A 320 19.54 27.00 9.28
CA LEU A 320 20.29 28.21 9.59
C LEU A 320 21.14 28.60 8.37
N ASP A 321 20.63 29.55 7.61
CA ASP A 321 21.28 30.14 6.45
C ASP A 321 22.33 31.15 6.95
N SER A 322 23.55 30.66 7.10
CA SER A 322 24.57 31.38 7.86
C SER A 322 25.19 32.53 7.07
N ASP A 323 25.17 32.47 5.75
CA ASP A 323 25.71 33.50 4.87
C ASP A 323 24.64 34.25 4.03
N ALA A 324 23.36 33.94 4.27
CA ALA A 324 22.19 34.60 3.69
C ALA A 324 22.15 34.49 2.16
N ASP A 325 22.65 33.39 1.61
CA ASP A 325 22.68 33.16 0.16
C ASP A 325 21.43 32.42 -0.36
N GLY A 326 20.61 31.90 0.55
CA GLY A 326 19.36 31.21 0.27
C GLY A 326 19.52 29.78 -0.25
N LEU A 327 20.71 29.20 -0.15
CA LEU A 327 21.00 27.81 -0.47
C LEU A 327 21.24 27.04 0.83
N TYR A 328 20.89 25.74 0.83
CA TYR A 328 21.24 24.87 1.95
C TYR A 328 22.54 24.10 1.64
N GLU A 329 23.61 24.42 2.38
CA GLU A 329 24.95 23.88 2.17
C GLU A 329 25.50 23.16 3.43
N PRO A 330 24.95 21.99 3.79
CA PRO A 330 25.37 21.26 5.00
C PRO A 330 26.83 20.79 4.97
N GLU A 331 27.43 20.73 3.78
CA GLU A 331 28.82 20.31 3.56
C GLU A 331 29.84 21.35 4.05
N ILE A 332 29.44 22.63 4.10
CA ILE A 332 30.30 23.75 4.53
C ILE A 332 29.92 24.30 5.91
N GLY A 333 28.90 23.75 6.56
CA GLY A 333 28.62 23.97 7.98
C GLY A 333 27.24 24.52 8.32
N GLU A 334 26.34 24.65 7.34
CA GLU A 334 24.95 25.04 7.63
C GLU A 334 24.18 23.93 8.32
N LEU A 335 23.40 24.30 9.33
CA LEU A 335 22.71 23.36 10.22
C LEU A 335 21.20 23.48 10.04
N GLY A 336 20.53 22.36 9.79
CA GLY A 336 19.09 22.29 9.89
C GLY A 336 18.57 22.53 11.31
N VAL A 337 17.33 23.03 11.43
CA VAL A 337 16.70 23.39 12.72
C VAL A 337 15.57 22.42 13.05
N ASN A 338 15.77 21.58 14.06
CA ASN A 338 14.73 20.69 14.60
C ASN A 338 13.76 21.44 15.52
N GLY A 339 12.54 20.93 15.66
CA GLY A 339 11.53 21.47 16.58
C GLY A 339 10.66 22.59 15.98
N VAL A 340 10.88 22.97 14.72
CA VAL A 340 10.09 23.98 14.00
C VAL A 340 8.74 23.39 13.62
N LEU A 341 7.65 24.04 14.03
CA LEU A 341 6.30 23.66 13.61
C LEU A 341 6.01 24.24 12.22
N VAL A 342 5.78 23.35 11.26
CA VAL A 342 5.39 23.66 9.89
C VAL A 342 3.93 23.26 9.70
N GLU A 343 3.11 24.18 9.20
CA GLU A 343 1.69 23.94 8.90
C GLU A 343 1.45 23.89 7.39
N LEU A 344 0.56 23.01 6.95
CA LEU A 344 0.11 22.88 5.58
C LEU A 344 -1.36 23.29 5.51
N TYR A 345 -1.69 24.28 4.69
CA TYR A 345 -3.04 24.75 4.43
C TYR A 345 -3.49 24.32 3.04
N HIS A 346 -4.77 23.98 2.90
CA HIS A 346 -5.44 23.71 1.64
C HIS A 346 -6.78 24.45 1.63
N ASP A 347 -7.06 25.21 0.57
CA ASP A 347 -8.22 26.10 0.47
C ASP A 347 -8.41 27.06 1.67
N GLY A 348 -7.30 27.49 2.27
CA GLY A 348 -7.29 28.37 3.45
C GLY A 348 -7.69 27.71 4.77
N VAL A 349 -7.75 26.37 4.81
CA VAL A 349 -8.00 25.58 6.02
C VAL A 349 -6.73 24.79 6.36
N LEU A 350 -6.37 24.74 7.65
CA LEU A 350 -5.28 23.91 8.13
C LEU A 350 -5.57 22.45 7.79
N PHE A 351 -4.74 21.87 6.93
CA PHE A 351 -4.86 20.52 6.42
C PHE A 351 -4.04 19.53 7.27
N ASP A 352 -2.77 19.86 7.51
CA ASP A 352 -1.86 19.05 8.33
C ASP A 352 -0.78 19.92 8.99
N SER A 353 -0.05 19.38 9.96
CA SER A 353 1.10 20.05 10.59
C SER A 353 2.16 19.04 10.99
N VAL A 354 3.43 19.40 10.84
CA VAL A 354 4.58 18.56 11.20
C VAL A 354 5.64 19.38 11.92
N THR A 355 6.36 18.76 12.85
CA THR A 355 7.51 19.38 13.50
C THR A 355 8.80 18.87 12.86
N THR A 356 9.72 19.76 12.50
CA THR A 356 11.01 19.39 11.89
C THR A 356 11.82 18.48 12.81
N GLY A 357 12.52 17.52 12.23
CA GLY A 357 13.35 16.55 12.92
C GLY A 357 14.53 16.08 12.08
N ASP A 358 15.23 15.05 12.55
CA ASP A 358 16.34 14.48 11.77
C ASP A 358 15.80 13.74 10.54
N SER A 359 16.38 14.04 9.38
CA SER A 359 16.06 13.42 8.11
C SER A 359 16.25 11.90 8.20
N PRO A 360 15.23 11.09 7.88
CA PRO A 360 15.40 9.64 7.86
C PRO A 360 16.26 9.16 6.68
N TYR A 361 16.68 10.03 5.75
CA TYR A 361 17.57 9.68 4.62
C TYR A 361 19.02 10.00 4.88
N THR A 362 19.28 11.18 5.44
CA THR A 362 20.64 11.73 5.60
C THR A 362 21.06 11.84 7.05
N GLY A 363 20.12 11.73 8.00
CA GLY A 363 20.35 12.02 9.41
C GLY A 363 20.58 13.51 9.71
N GLN A 364 20.44 14.38 8.71
CA GLN A 364 20.60 15.83 8.87
C GLN A 364 19.37 16.42 9.59
N PRO A 365 19.55 17.33 10.55
CA PRO A 365 18.43 18.00 11.22
C PRO A 365 17.68 18.91 10.24
N GLY A 366 16.52 19.43 10.66
CA GLY A 366 15.71 20.40 9.92
C GLY A 366 14.66 19.82 8.97
N PHE A 367 14.55 18.49 8.89
CA PHE A 367 13.73 17.83 7.89
C PHE A 367 12.24 17.84 8.21
N TYR A 368 11.41 18.09 7.20
CA TYR A 368 9.96 17.91 7.25
C TYR A 368 9.39 17.41 5.92
N LEU A 369 8.25 16.72 5.95
CA LEU A 369 7.60 16.22 4.74
C LEU A 369 6.11 15.93 4.97
N PHE A 370 5.25 16.56 4.19
CA PHE A 370 3.83 16.21 4.01
C PHE A 370 3.71 15.23 2.84
N ASP A 371 3.01 14.10 3.01
CA ASP A 371 2.72 13.12 1.95
C ASP A 371 1.23 12.83 1.90
N THR A 372 0.82 11.93 1.01
CA THR A 372 -0.59 11.56 0.88
C THR A 372 -1.46 12.75 0.48
N LEU A 373 -0.85 13.69 -0.25
CA LEU A 373 -1.52 14.89 -0.73
C LEU A 373 -2.17 14.61 -2.08
N ALA A 374 -3.45 14.93 -2.20
CA ALA A 374 -4.11 14.99 -3.49
C ALA A 374 -3.50 16.13 -4.33
N PRO A 375 -3.59 16.10 -5.67
CA PRO A 375 -3.24 17.24 -6.50
C PRO A 375 -4.05 18.47 -6.09
N GLY A 376 -3.41 19.62 -6.03
CA GLY A 376 -4.06 20.84 -5.56
C GLY A 376 -3.08 21.92 -5.20
N ASP A 377 -3.62 23.08 -4.85
CA ASP A 377 -2.83 24.20 -4.35
C ASP A 377 -2.72 24.09 -2.83
N TYR A 378 -1.49 24.18 -2.34
CA TYR A 378 -1.17 24.11 -0.92
C TYR A 378 -0.34 25.31 -0.51
N GLU A 379 -0.50 25.74 0.73
CA GLU A 379 0.27 26.80 1.35
C GLU A 379 1.01 26.22 2.56
N ILE A 380 2.34 26.36 2.58
CA ILE A 380 3.22 25.90 3.65
C ILE A 380 3.60 27.10 4.49
N VAL A 381 3.37 27.03 5.80
CA VAL A 381 3.50 28.16 6.72
C VAL A 381 4.42 27.80 7.88
N ILE A 382 5.46 28.61 8.08
CA ILE A 382 6.25 28.63 9.32
C ILE A 382 5.57 29.57 10.30
N THR A 383 4.91 29.00 11.31
CA THR A 383 4.05 29.78 12.22
C THR A 383 4.83 30.77 13.08
N ALA A 384 4.20 31.90 13.43
CA ALA A 384 4.78 32.95 14.26
C ALA A 384 5.23 32.45 15.66
N ASP A 385 4.63 31.37 16.15
CA ASP A 385 4.99 30.77 17.44
C ASP A 385 6.45 30.25 17.46
N ASN A 386 7.00 29.90 16.30
CA ASN A 386 8.40 29.47 16.18
C ASN A 386 9.40 30.59 16.54
N PHE A 387 8.99 31.86 16.45
CA PHE A 387 9.83 33.04 16.66
C PHE A 387 9.68 33.66 18.06
N MET A 388 8.81 33.12 18.91
CA MET A 388 8.70 33.57 20.30
C MET A 388 10.00 33.32 21.07
N THR A 389 10.22 33.97 22.22
CA THR A 389 11.47 33.92 23.01
C THR A 389 11.95 32.52 23.44
N SER A 390 11.12 31.49 23.30
CA SER A 390 11.46 30.08 23.57
C SER A 390 11.24 29.16 22.37
N GLY A 391 10.95 29.73 21.20
CA GLY A 391 10.74 29.00 19.96
C GLY A 391 12.06 28.63 19.27
N PRO A 392 12.05 27.64 18.38
CA PRO A 392 13.24 27.14 17.67
C PRO A 392 13.89 28.18 16.74
N LEU A 393 13.15 29.20 16.32
CA LEU A 393 13.62 30.29 15.43
C LEU A 393 13.61 31.65 16.14
N ALA A 394 13.72 31.67 17.48
CA ALA A 394 13.70 32.91 18.26
C ALA A 394 14.82 33.88 17.83
N GLY A 395 14.45 35.11 17.45
CA GLY A 395 15.40 36.15 17.02
C GLY A 395 16.09 35.85 15.69
N GLN A 396 15.39 35.16 14.79
CA GLN A 396 15.84 34.91 13.43
C GLN A 396 14.88 35.52 12.41
N GLU A 397 15.42 35.92 11.26
CA GLU A 397 14.69 36.47 10.12
C GLU A 397 14.80 35.54 8.91
N PRO A 398 13.76 35.49 8.04
CA PRO A 398 13.77 34.67 6.85
C PRO A 398 14.77 35.19 5.82
N THR A 399 15.56 34.27 5.25
CA THR A 399 16.55 34.54 4.19
C THR A 399 16.31 33.72 2.92
N ALA A 400 15.61 32.58 3.05
CA ALA A 400 15.22 31.75 1.92
C ALA A 400 13.75 31.32 2.02
N ASP A 401 13.05 31.44 0.89
CA ASP A 401 11.72 30.89 0.66
C ASP A 401 11.64 30.49 -0.82
N ARG A 402 10.92 29.40 -1.13
CA ARG A 402 10.78 28.86 -2.49
C ARG A 402 10.20 29.88 -3.47
N ASP A 403 9.21 30.67 -3.06
CA ASP A 403 8.57 31.64 -3.92
C ASP A 403 9.35 32.98 -4.03
N GLY A 404 10.43 33.10 -3.25
CA GLY A 404 11.30 34.27 -3.18
C GLY A 404 10.73 35.43 -2.36
N VAL A 405 9.59 35.24 -1.68
CA VAL A 405 9.01 36.19 -0.73
C VAL A 405 9.45 35.75 0.67
N LEU A 406 10.24 36.58 1.35
CA LEU A 406 10.79 36.26 2.67
C LEU A 406 9.76 36.53 3.77
N ASP A 407 8.65 35.80 3.77
CA ASP A 407 7.59 35.91 4.78
C ASP A 407 7.29 34.59 5.51
N GLY A 408 8.04 33.52 5.20
CA GLY A 408 7.88 32.20 5.84
C GLY A 408 6.63 31.47 5.36
N VAL A 409 6.12 31.85 4.19
CA VAL A 409 4.94 31.27 3.55
C VAL A 409 5.24 31.00 2.09
N THR A 410 5.14 29.73 1.70
CA THR A 410 5.25 29.36 0.28
C THR A 410 3.96 28.73 -0.22
N THR A 411 3.53 29.12 -1.41
CA THR A 411 2.41 28.47 -2.11
C THR A 411 2.95 27.55 -3.21
N VAL A 412 2.46 26.32 -3.26
CA VAL A 412 2.82 25.33 -4.29
C VAL A 412 1.58 24.75 -4.94
N SER A 413 1.63 24.63 -6.27
CA SER A 413 0.66 23.84 -7.03
C SER A 413 1.23 22.44 -7.21
N LEU A 414 0.61 21.46 -6.56
CA LEU A 414 1.03 20.08 -6.57
C LEU A 414 0.30 19.31 -7.67
N GLY A 415 1.07 18.80 -8.64
CA GLY A 415 0.58 17.91 -9.68
C GLY A 415 0.37 16.47 -9.19
N LEU A 416 -0.13 15.62 -10.10
CA LEU A 416 -0.30 14.18 -9.88
C LEU A 416 1.04 13.48 -9.64
N ALA A 417 1.13 12.67 -8.58
CA ALA A 417 2.32 11.89 -8.21
C ALA A 417 3.61 12.73 -8.17
N GLN A 418 3.52 13.96 -7.70
CA GLN A 418 4.65 14.88 -7.64
C GLN A 418 5.25 14.90 -6.23
N ASP A 419 6.56 14.73 -6.14
CA ASP A 419 7.32 14.98 -4.93
C ASP A 419 8.01 16.35 -5.07
N LEU A 420 7.58 17.32 -4.27
CA LEU A 420 8.10 18.68 -4.23
C LEU A 420 8.96 18.84 -2.97
N LEU A 421 10.20 18.35 -3.08
CA LEU A 421 11.21 18.30 -2.01
C LEU A 421 12.18 19.48 -2.11
N ASP A 422 11.64 20.66 -2.37
CA ASP A 422 12.37 21.92 -2.51
C ASP A 422 11.51 23.08 -1.96
N ALA A 423 10.60 22.74 -1.03
CA ALA A 423 9.82 23.69 -0.25
C ALA A 423 10.64 24.08 0.98
N ASP A 424 11.74 24.76 0.75
CA ASP A 424 12.80 24.99 1.71
C ASP A 424 12.65 26.36 2.38
N PHE A 425 12.94 26.44 3.69
CA PHE A 425 12.98 27.71 4.44
C PHE A 425 14.32 27.96 5.16
N GLY A 426 15.00 29.03 4.78
CA GLY A 426 16.27 29.47 5.37
C GLY A 426 16.05 30.63 6.33
N TYR A 427 16.72 30.58 7.48
CA TYR A 427 16.65 31.62 8.51
C TYR A 427 18.05 32.00 9.00
N GLN A 428 18.26 33.27 9.29
CA GLN A 428 19.49 33.77 9.89
C GLN A 428 19.18 34.52 11.18
N LEU A 429 20.09 34.46 12.16
CA LEU A 429 20.02 35.32 13.34
C LEU A 429 19.94 36.80 12.92
N SER A 430 18.98 37.54 13.48
CA SER A 430 18.90 38.99 13.27
C SER A 430 20.18 39.67 13.76
N CYS A 431 20.89 39.07 14.74
CA CYS A 431 22.15 39.58 15.24
C CYS A 431 23.39 38.91 14.61
N GLY A 432 24.28 39.72 14.03
CA GLY A 432 25.48 39.37 13.27
C GLY A 432 25.41 39.65 11.76
N ASN A 433 24.31 40.21 11.24
CA ASN A 433 24.07 40.43 9.80
C ASN A 433 24.65 41.77 9.27
N GLY A 434 25.20 42.61 10.16
CA GLY A 434 25.79 43.92 9.83
C GLY A 434 24.78 45.05 9.58
N VAL A 435 23.49 44.86 9.84
CA VAL A 435 22.41 45.82 9.61
C VAL A 435 21.50 45.93 10.84
N CYS A 436 21.54 47.06 11.53
CA CYS A 436 20.66 47.30 12.68
C CYS A 436 19.17 47.43 12.27
N GLY A 437 18.41 46.36 12.48
CA GLY A 437 16.98 46.19 12.18
C GLY A 437 15.99 46.90 13.14
N GLY A 438 14.69 46.64 12.97
CA GLY A 438 13.61 47.31 13.73
C GLY A 438 13.29 46.69 15.09
N ASP A 439 13.66 45.42 15.27
CA ASP A 439 13.61 44.62 16.50
C ASP A 439 15.00 44.53 17.18
N GLU A 440 16.05 44.91 16.46
CA GLU A 440 17.40 45.02 16.98
C GLU A 440 17.63 46.38 17.69
N SER A 441 18.40 46.33 18.76
CA SER A 441 18.86 47.50 19.49
C SER A 441 20.30 47.28 19.94
N CYS A 442 21.01 48.34 20.30
CA CYS A 442 22.35 48.22 20.90
C CYS A 442 22.39 47.37 22.20
N SER A 443 21.23 47.06 22.80
CA SER A 443 21.08 46.20 23.98
C SER A 443 20.67 44.75 23.66
N THR A 444 20.05 44.51 22.50
CA THR A 444 19.61 43.17 22.06
C THR A 444 20.52 42.59 20.97
N CYS A 445 21.23 43.43 20.22
CA CYS A 445 22.25 43.07 19.27
C CYS A 445 23.33 44.17 19.13
N ALA A 446 24.33 44.14 20.02
CA ALA A 446 25.45 45.09 19.98
C ALA A 446 26.42 44.85 18.79
N VAL A 447 26.36 43.68 18.17
CA VAL A 447 27.21 43.29 17.03
C VAL A 447 26.85 44.11 15.78
N ASP A 448 25.57 44.35 15.52
CA ASP A 448 25.10 45.08 14.33
C ASP A 448 24.68 46.52 14.62
N CYS A 449 24.04 46.77 15.78
CA CYS A 449 23.59 48.11 16.18
C CYS A 449 24.68 48.94 16.88
N GLY A 450 25.85 48.35 17.11
CA GLY A 450 26.93 48.94 17.88
C GLY A 450 26.61 49.01 19.38
N THR A 451 27.60 49.42 20.18
CA THR A 451 27.44 49.57 21.63
C THR A 451 26.52 50.75 21.95
N CYS A 452 25.64 50.61 22.95
CA CYS A 452 24.78 51.70 23.36
C CYS A 452 25.59 52.95 23.75
N PRO A 453 25.18 54.17 23.33
CA PRO A 453 25.84 55.39 23.77
C PRO A 453 25.74 55.50 25.31
N PRO A 454 26.83 55.85 26.02
CA PRO A 454 26.77 56.05 27.48
C PRO A 454 25.79 57.18 27.82
N VAL A 455 24.90 56.95 28.79
CA VAL A 455 23.87 57.91 29.22
C VAL A 455 24.21 58.40 30.63
N CYS A 456 24.81 59.58 30.71
CA CYS A 456 24.99 60.25 32.00
C CYS A 456 23.63 60.57 32.67
N GLY A 457 23.48 60.19 33.93
CA GLY A 457 22.39 60.53 34.85
C GLY A 457 21.51 59.35 35.25
N ASN A 458 21.88 58.10 34.95
CA ASN A 458 21.12 56.90 35.29
C ASN A 458 21.46 56.32 36.68
N GLY A 459 22.49 56.83 37.36
CA GLY A 459 22.88 56.45 38.72
C GLY A 459 23.80 55.22 38.83
N THR A 460 24.33 54.70 37.72
CA THR A 460 25.26 53.56 37.68
C THR A 460 26.43 53.83 36.74
N CYS A 461 27.67 53.60 37.19
CA CYS A 461 28.89 53.87 36.41
C CYS A 461 29.23 52.66 35.52
N GLU A 462 29.02 52.77 34.20
CA GLU A 462 29.18 51.67 33.24
C GLU A 462 30.55 51.66 32.53
N VAL A 463 30.92 50.53 31.91
CA VAL A 463 32.25 50.36 31.27
C VAL A 463 32.38 51.30 30.06
N GLY A 464 33.14 52.38 30.22
CA GLY A 464 33.33 53.45 29.22
C GLY A 464 33.11 54.86 29.77
N GLU A 465 32.60 54.99 31.00
CA GLU A 465 32.41 56.25 31.70
C GLU A 465 33.53 56.47 32.72
N ASP A 466 34.13 57.67 32.76
CA ASP A 466 35.15 58.03 33.75
C ASP A 466 34.86 59.37 34.43
N CYS A 467 35.57 59.66 35.53
CA CYS A 467 35.39 60.90 36.29
C CYS A 467 35.81 62.18 35.52
N GLY A 468 36.37 62.05 34.30
CA GLY A 468 36.66 63.15 33.39
C GLY A 468 35.57 63.43 32.33
N SER A 469 34.71 62.45 32.04
CA SER A 469 33.72 62.48 30.96
C SER A 469 32.26 62.47 31.44
N CYS A 470 31.96 61.87 32.60
CA CYS A 470 30.59 61.72 33.11
C CYS A 470 30.50 61.85 34.65
N SER A 471 30.64 63.07 35.16
CA SER A 471 30.68 63.36 36.61
C SER A 471 29.36 63.22 37.38
N ALA A 472 28.23 62.91 36.71
CA ALA A 472 26.91 62.85 37.36
C ALA A 472 26.60 61.48 37.98
N ASP A 473 27.22 60.40 37.49
CA ASP A 473 26.99 59.02 37.96
C ASP A 473 28.22 58.41 38.65
N CYS A 474 29.42 58.92 38.34
CA CYS A 474 30.71 58.40 38.82
C CYS A 474 31.41 59.36 39.81
N ASP A 475 30.67 59.93 40.77
CA ASP A 475 31.13 60.94 41.76
C ASP A 475 32.57 60.74 42.32
N VAL A 476 33.33 61.85 42.34
CA VAL A 476 34.67 62.15 42.94
C VAL A 476 35.78 61.08 42.87
N CYS A 477 36.81 61.35 42.06
CA CYS A 477 38.02 60.51 41.97
C CYS A 477 38.79 60.43 43.33
N PRO A 478 39.05 59.24 43.90
CA PRO A 478 39.83 59.05 45.15
C PRO A 478 41.37 58.97 44.95
N PRO A 479 42.18 58.97 46.04
CA PRO A 479 43.61 59.34 46.09
C PRO A 479 44.61 58.32 45.48
N VAL A 480 45.86 58.77 45.28
CA VAL A 480 46.93 58.09 44.54
C VAL A 480 48.01 57.55 45.49
N CYS A 481 48.43 56.30 45.27
CA CYS A 481 49.49 55.61 46.01
C CYS A 481 50.92 56.11 45.74
N GLY A 482 51.76 56.19 46.79
CA GLY A 482 53.22 56.36 46.74
C GLY A 482 53.82 57.56 47.51
N ASP A 483 53.16 58.09 48.55
CA ASP A 483 53.57 59.32 49.25
C ASP A 483 54.29 59.11 50.60
N GLY A 484 54.41 57.86 51.06
CA GLY A 484 55.14 57.45 52.25
C GLY A 484 54.35 57.49 53.56
N THR A 485 53.04 57.71 53.55
CA THR A 485 52.19 57.75 54.75
C THR A 485 50.82 57.11 54.56
N CYS A 486 50.46 56.11 55.39
CA CYS A 486 49.16 55.43 55.32
C CYS A 486 48.04 56.25 55.99
N GLU A 487 47.15 56.86 55.20
CA GLU A 487 46.06 57.72 55.67
C GLU A 487 44.71 56.99 55.83
N ALA A 488 43.73 57.62 56.50
CA ALA A 488 42.42 57.02 56.79
C ALA A 488 41.55 56.93 55.52
N GLY A 489 41.74 55.84 54.77
CA GLY A 489 41.10 55.56 53.48
C GLY A 489 41.93 54.66 52.56
N GLU A 490 43.20 54.41 52.91
CA GLU A 490 44.11 53.51 52.19
C GLU A 490 44.30 52.21 52.99
N ASP A 491 44.30 51.07 52.30
CA ASP A 491 44.59 49.77 52.90
C ASP A 491 45.69 49.02 52.14
N CYS A 492 46.18 47.94 52.74
CA CYS A 492 47.27 47.16 52.20
C CYS A 492 46.93 46.33 50.94
N GLY A 493 45.65 46.31 50.51
CA GLY A 493 45.21 45.69 49.25
C GLY A 493 45.13 46.69 48.08
N SER A 494 44.87 47.97 48.37
CA SER A 494 44.76 49.04 47.39
C SER A 494 46.04 49.87 47.21
N CYS A 495 46.93 49.89 48.21
CA CYS A 495 48.07 50.81 48.26
C CYS A 495 49.28 50.25 49.03
N SER A 496 49.89 49.18 48.50
CA SER A 496 50.87 48.35 49.21
C SER A 496 52.26 48.97 49.43
N ASP A 497 52.61 50.04 48.69
CA ASP A 497 53.90 50.73 48.81
C ASP A 497 54.00 51.62 50.07
N ASP A 498 52.88 52.16 50.57
CA ASP A 498 52.85 53.09 51.72
C ASP A 498 52.26 52.47 53.01
N CYS A 499 51.28 51.55 52.89
CA CYS A 499 50.60 50.91 54.02
C CYS A 499 51.20 49.56 54.43
N GLY A 500 52.23 49.07 53.72
CA GLY A 500 52.90 47.80 53.98
C GLY A 500 52.07 46.58 53.56
N ALA A 501 52.69 45.39 53.54
CA ALA A 501 52.03 44.15 53.12
C ALA A 501 50.97 43.69 54.15
N CYS A 502 49.78 43.29 53.67
CA CYS A 502 48.77 42.66 54.51
C CYS A 502 49.26 41.28 54.99
N PRO A 503 49.06 40.92 56.27
CA PRO A 503 49.20 39.54 56.73
C PRO A 503 48.00 38.70 56.24
N PRO A 504 48.19 37.43 55.85
CA PRO A 504 47.07 36.56 55.44
C PRO A 504 46.14 36.24 56.61
N VAL A 505 44.84 36.32 56.40
CA VAL A 505 43.76 36.06 57.37
C VAL A 505 42.60 35.36 56.68
N CYS A 506 41.99 34.42 57.38
CA CYS A 506 40.84 33.62 56.95
C CYS A 506 39.50 34.35 57.05
N GLY A 507 38.65 34.22 56.02
CA GLY A 507 37.23 34.54 55.96
C GLY A 507 36.71 35.37 54.76
N ASP A 508 37.37 35.41 53.59
CA ASP A 508 37.01 36.25 52.42
C ASP A 508 36.32 35.55 51.21
N GLY A 509 36.13 34.23 51.26
CA GLY A 509 35.33 33.44 50.32
C GLY A 509 36.02 32.94 49.04
N ALA A 510 37.34 33.08 48.86
CA ALA A 510 38.08 32.50 47.73
C ALA A 510 39.38 31.80 48.16
N CYS A 511 39.72 30.66 47.54
CA CYS A 511 40.90 29.87 47.91
C CYS A 511 42.11 30.16 47.01
N GLU A 512 43.10 30.89 47.52
CA GLU A 512 44.26 31.37 46.74
C GLU A 512 45.56 30.55 46.95
N ALA A 513 46.55 30.76 46.07
CA ALA A 513 47.79 29.98 46.04
C ALA A 513 48.70 30.25 47.24
N GLY A 514 48.49 29.49 48.31
CA GLY A 514 49.22 29.61 49.59
C GLY A 514 48.39 29.22 50.81
N GLU A 515 47.07 29.02 50.64
CA GLU A 515 46.14 28.65 51.69
C GLU A 515 45.67 27.19 51.50
N ASP A 516 45.58 26.43 52.60
CA ASP A 516 45.07 25.06 52.59
C ASP A 516 43.99 24.86 53.65
N CYS A 517 43.21 23.79 53.49
CA CYS A 517 42.06 23.50 54.35
C CYS A 517 42.46 23.15 55.81
N GLY A 518 43.75 23.10 56.15
CA GLY A 518 44.25 22.93 57.52
C GLY A 518 44.58 24.25 58.23
N SER A 519 44.69 25.35 57.48
CA SER A 519 45.07 26.66 58.00
C SER A 519 43.97 27.72 57.88
N CYS A 520 42.98 27.53 56.99
CA CYS A 520 41.98 28.55 56.66
C CYS A 520 40.65 27.94 56.16
N SER A 521 39.81 27.45 57.09
CA SER A 521 38.64 26.61 56.78
C SER A 521 37.38 27.35 56.30
N ASP A 522 37.35 28.68 56.45
CA ASP A 522 36.14 29.46 56.17
C ASP A 522 35.98 29.78 54.66
N ASP A 523 37.06 29.73 53.87
CA ASP A 523 37.06 30.13 52.44
C ASP A 523 37.44 29.01 51.46
N CYS A 524 38.41 28.18 51.81
CA CYS A 524 38.80 27.00 51.02
C CYS A 524 37.89 25.78 51.26
N GLY A 525 36.87 25.94 52.11
CA GLY A 525 35.98 24.87 52.55
C GLY A 525 36.63 23.88 53.52
N ALA A 526 35.81 23.11 54.23
CA ALA A 526 36.29 22.01 55.04
C ALA A 526 37.02 20.97 54.16
N CYS A 527 38.19 20.48 54.59
CA CYS A 527 38.87 19.39 53.91
C CYS A 527 37.87 18.23 53.71
N PRO A 528 37.59 17.79 52.48
CA PRO A 528 36.73 16.64 52.26
C PRO A 528 37.34 15.41 52.94
N ALA A 529 36.53 14.69 53.71
CA ALA A 529 36.86 13.33 54.13
C ALA A 529 37.20 12.53 52.86
N VAL A 530 38.41 12.00 52.81
CA VAL A 530 38.89 11.31 51.62
C VAL A 530 38.37 9.89 51.68
N CYS A 531 37.20 9.67 51.08
CA CYS A 531 36.81 8.31 50.70
C CYS A 531 37.48 7.99 49.35
N GLY A 532 38.32 6.95 49.31
CA GLY A 532 39.00 6.43 48.13
C GLY A 532 40.50 6.12 48.28
N ASN A 533 41.08 6.09 49.50
CA ASN A 533 42.50 5.78 49.70
C ASN A 533 42.80 4.34 50.21
N ASN A 534 41.76 3.53 50.49
CA ASN A 534 41.79 2.16 50.99
C ASN A 534 42.42 1.95 52.40
N VAL A 535 42.47 2.96 53.27
CA VAL A 535 42.95 2.83 54.65
C VAL A 535 42.04 3.58 55.63
N CYS A 536 41.41 2.86 56.57
CA CYS A 536 40.50 3.45 57.56
C CYS A 536 41.26 4.17 58.70
N GLU A 537 41.15 5.50 58.77
CA GLU A 537 41.84 6.33 59.75
C GLU A 537 40.91 6.86 60.87
N ASN A 538 41.49 7.37 61.96
CA ASN A 538 40.72 7.79 63.13
C ASN A 538 39.88 9.05 62.85
N GLY A 539 38.59 8.85 62.58
CA GLY A 539 37.62 9.89 62.23
C GLY A 539 36.63 9.42 61.16
N GLU A 540 36.93 8.32 60.49
CA GLU A 540 36.07 7.66 59.52
C GLU A 540 35.34 6.50 60.18
N ASP A 541 34.04 6.41 59.94
CA ASP A 541 33.24 5.26 60.35
C ASP A 541 32.38 4.77 59.19
N CYS A 542 31.82 3.58 59.40
CA CYS A 542 31.08 2.85 58.40
C CYS A 542 29.79 3.52 57.92
N ALA A 543 29.33 4.61 58.55
CA ALA A 543 28.17 5.38 58.13
C ALA A 543 28.54 6.59 57.27
N ASN A 544 29.77 7.12 57.41
CA ASN A 544 30.19 8.33 56.69
C ASN A 544 31.20 8.08 55.55
N CYS A 545 31.92 6.95 55.56
CA CYS A 545 32.96 6.67 54.56
C CYS A 545 33.16 5.17 54.31
N ALA A 546 32.09 4.50 53.86
CA ALA A 546 32.01 3.04 53.69
C ALA A 546 33.02 2.45 52.67
N GLY A 547 33.54 3.27 51.76
CA GLY A 547 34.53 2.87 50.75
C GLY A 547 35.91 2.52 51.32
N ASP A 548 36.32 3.14 52.43
CA ASP A 548 37.65 2.93 53.04
C ASP A 548 37.60 2.16 54.38
N CYS A 549 36.47 2.21 55.12
CA CYS A 549 36.31 1.61 56.46
C CYS A 549 35.41 0.36 56.54
N GLY A 550 34.71 0.00 55.46
CA GLY A 550 33.72 -1.09 55.44
C GLY A 550 32.39 -0.71 56.10
N ALA A 551 31.34 -1.54 55.91
CA ALA A 551 29.97 -1.27 56.37
C ALA A 551 29.73 -1.59 57.88
N CYS A 552 28.73 -0.95 58.50
CA CYS A 552 28.44 -1.09 59.93
C CYS A 552 27.71 -2.41 60.24
N PRO A 553 28.02 -3.10 61.35
CA PRO A 553 27.36 -4.35 61.71
C PRO A 553 25.95 -4.14 62.30
N ALA A 554 24.99 -4.99 61.92
CA ALA A 554 23.59 -4.97 62.35
C ALA A 554 23.41 -5.35 63.85
N VAL A 555 22.36 -4.83 64.51
CA VAL A 555 22.01 -5.13 65.92
C VAL A 555 20.64 -5.81 65.99
N CYS A 556 20.61 -7.10 66.31
CA CYS A 556 19.38 -7.91 66.34
C CYS A 556 18.64 -7.87 67.70
N GLY A 557 17.30 -7.89 67.69
CA GLY A 557 16.43 -8.30 68.81
C GLY A 557 15.29 -7.35 69.22
N ASN A 558 14.64 -6.64 68.29
CA ASN A 558 13.55 -5.68 68.57
C ASN A 558 12.19 -6.05 67.93
N ASP A 559 12.05 -7.25 67.36
CA ASP A 559 10.88 -7.82 66.69
C ASP A 559 10.37 -7.02 65.46
N THR A 560 11.18 -6.13 64.87
CA THR A 560 10.78 -5.31 63.70
C THR A 560 11.92 -5.21 62.68
N CYS A 561 11.70 -5.65 61.44
CA CYS A 561 12.74 -5.67 60.38
C CYS A 561 12.89 -4.28 59.72
N GLU A 562 14.02 -3.59 59.99
CA GLU A 562 14.31 -2.23 59.53
C GLU A 562 15.39 -2.18 58.42
N ALA A 563 15.51 -1.05 57.72
CA ALA A 563 16.41 -0.90 56.58
C ALA A 563 17.89 -0.95 57.03
N GLY A 564 18.53 -2.09 56.80
CA GLY A 564 19.89 -2.42 57.25
C GLY A 564 19.99 -3.78 57.96
N GLU A 565 18.86 -4.45 58.21
CA GLU A 565 18.80 -5.80 58.78
C GLU A 565 18.40 -6.82 57.71
N ASP A 566 19.11 -7.95 57.64
CA ASP A 566 18.74 -9.08 56.81
C ASP A 566 18.48 -10.36 57.62
N CYS A 567 17.77 -11.27 56.98
CA CYS A 567 17.38 -12.59 57.47
C CYS A 567 18.54 -13.57 57.72
N LEU A 568 19.79 -13.25 57.34
CA LEU A 568 20.99 -14.06 57.59
C LEU A 568 21.73 -13.59 58.84
N GLU A 569 21.74 -12.28 59.12
CA GLU A 569 22.36 -11.71 60.32
C GLU A 569 21.39 -11.58 61.52
N CYS A 570 20.12 -11.23 61.29
CA CYS A 570 19.10 -11.07 62.34
C CYS A 570 17.82 -11.92 62.08
N PRO A 571 17.93 -13.27 62.07
CA PRO A 571 16.83 -14.17 61.71
C PRO A 571 15.65 -14.17 62.70
N SER A 572 15.81 -13.59 63.88
CA SER A 572 14.73 -13.49 64.88
C SER A 572 13.75 -12.34 64.57
N ASP A 573 14.23 -11.25 63.97
CA ASP A 573 13.41 -10.05 63.67
C ASP A 573 12.92 -10.05 62.20
N CYS A 574 13.76 -10.51 61.25
CA CYS A 574 13.46 -10.49 59.81
C CYS A 574 12.99 -11.84 59.22
N GLY A 575 13.00 -12.92 60.02
CA GLY A 575 12.57 -14.26 59.59
C GLY A 575 13.57 -14.98 58.66
N ILE A 576 13.18 -16.16 58.14
CA ILE A 576 14.03 -17.02 57.30
C ILE A 576 13.95 -16.57 55.83
N CYS A 577 15.10 -16.32 55.18
CA CYS A 577 15.10 -15.91 53.78
C CYS A 577 14.85 -17.04 52.78
N PRO A 578 14.03 -16.78 51.74
CA PRO A 578 13.99 -17.58 50.51
C PRO A 578 15.09 -17.15 49.52
N PRO A 579 15.57 -18.07 48.65
CA PRO A 579 16.71 -17.80 47.76
C PRO A 579 16.37 -16.82 46.63
N VAL A 580 17.26 -15.85 46.36
CA VAL A 580 17.10 -14.78 45.36
C VAL A 580 18.37 -14.61 44.52
N CYS A 581 18.20 -14.40 43.22
CA CYS A 581 19.23 -14.11 42.23
C CYS A 581 19.61 -12.63 42.16
N GLY A 582 20.91 -12.31 42.02
CA GLY A 582 21.45 -10.96 41.78
C GLY A 582 22.71 -10.55 42.57
N SER A 583 23.35 -11.47 43.31
CA SER A 583 24.58 -11.29 44.10
C SER A 583 25.91 -11.24 43.30
N GLY A 584 25.91 -11.62 42.02
CA GLY A 584 27.08 -11.57 41.13
C GLY A 584 28.17 -12.63 41.36
N VAL A 585 27.97 -13.62 42.26
CA VAL A 585 28.91 -14.73 42.49
C VAL A 585 28.15 -16.06 42.57
N CYS A 586 28.56 -17.05 41.76
CA CYS A 586 27.89 -18.36 41.70
C CYS A 586 28.24 -19.29 42.87
N GLU A 587 27.32 -19.52 43.80
CA GLU A 587 27.55 -20.33 45.00
C GLU A 587 27.13 -21.80 44.86
N VAL A 588 27.62 -22.67 45.75
CA VAL A 588 27.38 -24.12 45.69
C VAL A 588 25.93 -24.45 46.05
N GLY A 589 25.09 -24.57 45.02
CA GLY A 589 23.66 -24.82 45.12
C GLY A 589 22.84 -24.09 44.05
N GLU A 590 23.43 -23.10 43.39
CA GLU A 590 22.85 -22.35 42.28
C GLU A 590 23.35 -22.89 40.94
N THR A 591 22.50 -22.88 39.91
CA THR A 591 22.87 -23.29 38.55
C THR A 591 22.45 -22.22 37.55
N CYS A 592 23.14 -22.10 36.41
CA CYS A 592 22.83 -21.10 35.39
C CYS A 592 21.38 -21.17 34.83
N SER A 593 20.66 -22.28 35.04
CA SER A 593 19.24 -22.46 34.73
C SER A 593 18.26 -22.07 35.84
N SER A 594 18.72 -21.98 37.10
CA SER A 594 17.89 -21.52 38.23
C SER A 594 18.19 -20.07 38.61
N CYS A 595 19.37 -19.54 38.24
CA CYS A 595 19.83 -18.22 38.68
C CYS A 595 20.91 -17.61 37.76
N ALA A 596 20.52 -17.16 36.56
CA ALA A 596 21.44 -16.70 35.50
C ALA A 596 22.14 -15.34 35.78
N ALA A 597 21.61 -14.52 36.69
CA ALA A 597 22.20 -13.22 37.03
C ALA A 597 23.56 -13.33 37.74
N ASP A 598 23.78 -14.40 38.52
CA ASP A 598 24.95 -14.55 39.40
C ASP A 598 25.92 -15.62 38.90
N CYS A 599 25.38 -16.70 38.31
CA CYS A 599 26.16 -17.76 37.70
C CYS A 599 26.53 -17.51 36.23
N GLY A 600 26.09 -16.37 35.69
CA GLY A 600 26.14 -16.05 34.27
C GLY A 600 25.10 -16.83 33.46
N GLU A 601 24.79 -16.35 32.26
CA GLU A 601 24.09 -17.17 31.26
C GLU A 601 24.88 -18.47 31.04
N CYS A 602 24.19 -19.61 30.95
CA CYS A 602 24.87 -20.88 30.69
C CYS A 602 25.73 -20.70 29.42
N PRO A 603 27.05 -20.94 29.50
CA PRO A 603 27.92 -20.59 28.39
C PRO A 603 27.51 -21.38 27.14
N PRO A 604 27.57 -20.77 25.95
CA PRO A 604 27.42 -21.49 24.70
C PRO A 604 28.53 -22.54 24.64
N VAL A 605 28.16 -23.82 24.83
CA VAL A 605 29.13 -24.91 24.70
C VAL A 605 29.11 -25.32 23.25
N CYS A 606 30.13 -24.91 22.54
CA CYS A 606 30.33 -25.41 21.20
C CYS A 606 30.41 -26.95 21.21
N GLY A 607 29.44 -27.60 20.58
CA GLY A 607 29.18 -29.03 20.53
C GLY A 607 27.79 -29.49 21.02
N ASP A 608 26.81 -28.61 21.27
CA ASP A 608 25.45 -29.00 21.69
C ASP A 608 24.47 -29.28 20.51
N GLY A 609 24.90 -28.97 19.29
CA GLY A 609 24.15 -29.19 18.05
C GLY A 609 23.08 -28.16 17.72
N VAL A 610 22.98 -27.05 18.46
CA VAL A 610 21.95 -26.00 18.26
C VAL A 610 22.59 -24.61 18.20
N CYS A 611 22.65 -24.02 17.01
CA CYS A 611 23.19 -22.67 16.83
C CYS A 611 22.23 -21.58 17.36
N LYS A 612 22.63 -20.83 18.39
CA LYS A 612 21.83 -19.73 18.98
C LYS A 612 22.29 -18.34 18.53
N ALA A 613 21.41 -17.65 17.79
CA ALA A 613 21.65 -16.31 17.26
C ALA A 613 21.91 -15.28 18.39
N GLY A 614 22.98 -14.50 18.26
CA GLY A 614 23.38 -13.45 19.20
C GLY A 614 24.43 -13.87 20.25
N SER A 615 24.59 -15.17 20.49
CA SER A 615 25.59 -15.73 21.43
C SER A 615 26.57 -16.71 20.78
N GLU A 616 26.20 -17.33 19.65
CA GLU A 616 27.01 -18.26 18.86
C GLU A 616 26.88 -17.93 17.38
N ASP A 617 27.99 -17.93 16.66
CA ASP A 617 28.03 -17.82 15.20
C ASP A 617 29.09 -18.76 14.61
N CYS A 618 29.18 -18.82 13.28
CA CYS A 618 30.14 -19.71 12.61
C CYS A 618 31.62 -19.35 12.87
N SER A 619 31.89 -18.15 13.41
CA SER A 619 33.24 -17.64 13.71
C SER A 619 33.67 -17.89 15.16
N SER A 620 32.70 -17.93 16.07
CA SER A 620 32.84 -18.17 17.51
C SER A 620 32.56 -19.63 17.90
N CYS A 621 31.74 -20.35 17.14
CA CYS A 621 31.42 -21.76 17.36
C CYS A 621 31.06 -22.53 16.07
N ALA A 622 32.10 -22.97 15.34
CA ALA A 622 31.95 -23.73 14.09
C ALA A 622 31.41 -25.17 14.25
N ALA A 623 31.37 -25.72 15.48
CA ALA A 623 30.93 -27.10 15.71
C ALA A 623 29.40 -27.25 15.64
N ASP A 624 28.65 -26.24 16.09
CA ASP A 624 27.17 -26.25 16.10
C ASP A 624 26.58 -25.40 14.98
N CYS A 625 27.19 -24.26 14.68
CA CYS A 625 26.77 -23.35 13.61
C CYS A 625 27.37 -23.69 12.23
N GLY A 626 28.24 -24.71 12.17
CA GLY A 626 29.01 -25.08 10.99
C GLY A 626 30.18 -24.12 10.70
N ALA A 627 31.14 -24.56 9.88
CA ALA A 627 32.24 -23.69 9.44
C ALA A 627 31.70 -22.53 8.60
N CYS A 628 32.19 -21.30 8.80
CA CYS A 628 31.95 -20.20 7.87
C CYS A 628 32.56 -20.58 6.51
N GLN A 629 31.78 -21.26 5.67
CA GLN A 629 32.20 -21.51 4.31
C GLN A 629 32.06 -20.21 3.55
N CYS A 630 33.16 -19.76 2.94
CA CYS A 630 33.20 -18.65 1.97
C CYS A 630 32.46 -19.01 0.66
N ALA A 631 31.24 -19.51 0.78
CA ALA A 631 30.26 -19.63 -0.30
C ALA A 631 29.19 -18.53 -0.21
N SER A 632 29.13 -17.78 0.90
CA SER A 632 28.10 -16.76 1.14
C SER A 632 28.72 -15.36 1.29
N PRO A 633 28.22 -14.32 0.59
CA PRO A 633 28.85 -12.99 0.56
C PRO A 633 28.60 -12.13 1.82
N GLY A 634 27.87 -12.63 2.81
CA GLY A 634 27.42 -11.85 3.98
C GLY A 634 26.24 -10.92 3.67
N THR A 635 25.52 -10.53 4.72
CA THR A 635 24.34 -9.66 4.59
C THR A 635 24.76 -8.25 4.16
N GLY A 636 23.99 -7.67 3.25
CA GLY A 636 24.07 -6.26 2.86
C GLY A 636 22.91 -5.48 3.47
N THR A 637 23.21 -4.29 3.98
CA THR A 637 22.22 -3.33 4.50
C THR A 637 21.33 -2.76 3.40
N PRO A 638 20.21 -2.09 3.73
CA PRO A 638 19.40 -1.37 2.75
C PRO A 638 20.24 -0.41 1.88
N GLY A 639 21.21 0.29 2.47
CA GLY A 639 22.12 1.18 1.75
C GLY A 639 23.03 0.44 0.76
N TYR A 640 23.52 -0.75 1.10
CA TYR A 640 24.30 -1.58 0.18
C TYR A 640 23.49 -1.92 -1.08
N TRP A 641 22.28 -2.45 -0.92
CA TRP A 641 21.47 -2.90 -2.05
C TRP A 641 20.95 -1.77 -2.93
N LYS A 642 20.68 -0.60 -2.35
CA LYS A 642 20.38 0.65 -3.07
C LYS A 642 21.54 1.05 -3.99
N ASN A 643 22.76 1.01 -3.47
CA ASN A 643 23.95 1.49 -4.19
C ASN A 643 24.62 0.43 -5.08
N HIS A 644 24.21 -0.83 -4.98
CA HIS A 644 24.77 -1.95 -5.77
C HIS A 644 23.68 -2.67 -6.59
N PRO A 645 22.96 -1.99 -7.49
CA PRO A 645 21.93 -2.63 -8.30
C PRO A 645 22.48 -3.77 -9.15
N LYS A 646 23.76 -3.75 -9.54
CA LYS A 646 24.40 -4.85 -10.29
C LYS A 646 24.54 -6.15 -9.48
N ALA A 647 24.48 -6.09 -8.14
CA ALA A 647 24.56 -7.26 -7.28
C ALA A 647 23.23 -8.04 -7.19
N TRP A 648 22.12 -7.46 -7.64
CA TRP A 648 20.80 -8.09 -7.61
C TRP A 648 20.75 -9.26 -8.61
N ARG A 649 20.54 -10.48 -8.10
CA ARG A 649 20.40 -11.69 -8.92
C ARG A 649 18.99 -11.88 -9.51
N VAL A 650 18.03 -11.08 -9.06
CA VAL A 650 16.64 -11.09 -9.50
C VAL A 650 16.26 -9.77 -10.18
N SER A 651 15.40 -9.85 -11.18
CA SER A 651 14.81 -8.67 -11.85
C SER A 651 13.45 -8.29 -11.27
N HIS A 652 12.86 -9.16 -10.44
CA HIS A 652 11.55 -8.95 -9.80
C HIS A 652 11.53 -9.65 -8.43
N LEU A 653 10.70 -9.15 -7.52
CA LEU A 653 10.48 -9.75 -6.20
C LEU A 653 9.05 -9.52 -5.75
N THR A 654 8.42 -10.55 -5.21
CA THR A 654 7.09 -10.44 -4.61
C THR A 654 7.19 -9.95 -3.17
N ILE A 655 6.43 -8.92 -2.81
CA ILE A 655 6.31 -8.34 -1.47
C ILE A 655 4.82 -8.24 -1.15
N GLY A 656 4.36 -8.95 -0.15
CA GLY A 656 2.92 -9.09 0.11
C GLY A 656 2.24 -9.89 -1.00
N ARG A 657 1.24 -9.30 -1.67
CA ARG A 657 0.58 -9.89 -2.86
C ARG A 657 1.20 -9.44 -4.19
N LYS A 658 2.02 -8.39 -4.17
CA LYS A 658 2.44 -7.68 -5.38
C LYS A 658 3.86 -8.06 -5.79
N THR A 659 4.06 -8.31 -7.07
CA THR A 659 5.39 -8.55 -7.66
C THR A 659 5.92 -7.26 -8.26
N TYR A 660 7.05 -6.80 -7.74
CA TYR A 660 7.65 -5.53 -8.15
C TYR A 660 8.87 -5.79 -9.02
N THR A 661 9.04 -4.98 -10.06
CA THR A 661 10.27 -4.90 -10.85
C THR A 661 11.43 -4.36 -10.03
N LYS A 662 12.66 -4.61 -10.48
CA LYS A 662 13.87 -4.10 -9.84
C LYS A 662 13.89 -2.58 -9.68
N SER A 663 13.42 -1.82 -10.67
CA SER A 663 13.33 -0.36 -10.57
C SER A 663 12.33 0.06 -9.49
N GLN A 664 11.18 -0.62 -9.42
CA GLN A 664 10.17 -0.36 -8.40
C GLN A 664 10.67 -0.72 -6.99
N LEU A 665 11.39 -1.83 -6.84
CA LEU A 665 11.99 -2.23 -5.57
C LEU A 665 13.07 -1.25 -5.10
N LEU A 666 13.88 -0.71 -6.02
CA LEU A 666 14.86 0.32 -5.71
C LEU A 666 14.20 1.61 -5.24
N ASP A 667 13.05 1.97 -5.83
CA ASP A 667 12.24 3.10 -5.37
C ASP A 667 11.74 2.87 -3.94
N ILE A 668 11.12 1.71 -3.66
CA ILE A 668 10.61 1.36 -2.31
C ILE A 668 11.73 1.37 -1.26
N ILE A 669 12.89 0.78 -1.55
CA ILE A 669 14.05 0.80 -0.63
C ILE A 669 14.57 2.24 -0.45
N SER A 670 14.45 3.09 -1.46
CA SER A 670 14.92 4.47 -1.40
C SER A 670 13.92 5.40 -0.72
N ARG A 671 12.65 4.98 -0.59
CA ARG A 671 11.54 5.82 -0.17
C ARG A 671 11.55 6.13 1.35
N PRO A 672 11.13 7.35 1.74
CA PRO A 672 10.60 7.67 3.07
C PRO A 672 9.68 6.59 3.62
N THR A 673 9.88 6.23 4.89
CA THR A 673 8.89 5.40 5.58
C THR A 673 7.91 6.25 6.39
N LYS A 674 8.28 7.47 6.80
CA LYS A 674 7.42 8.44 7.52
C LYS A 674 6.67 7.88 8.73
N GLY A 675 7.25 6.90 9.42
CA GLY A 675 6.52 6.20 10.48
C GLY A 675 5.25 5.51 9.98
N ASP A 676 5.19 5.10 8.71
CA ASP A 676 4.26 4.10 8.18
C ASP A 676 4.95 2.75 8.16
N VAL A 677 4.49 1.81 8.98
CA VAL A 677 5.13 0.52 9.15
C VAL A 677 5.06 -0.32 7.87
N THR A 678 4.14 -0.03 6.96
CA THR A 678 4.04 -0.76 5.68
C THR A 678 5.32 -0.55 4.88
N TYR A 679 5.79 0.70 4.74
CA TYR A 679 7.04 1.03 4.06
C TYR A 679 8.28 0.58 4.86
N ILE A 680 8.27 0.67 6.19
CA ILE A 680 9.37 0.17 7.04
C ILE A 680 9.54 -1.33 6.82
N LEU A 681 8.47 -2.09 6.98
CA LEU A 681 8.45 -3.54 6.84
C LEU A 681 8.85 -3.97 5.43
N ALA A 682 8.30 -3.36 4.39
CA ALA A 682 8.62 -3.68 3.01
C ALA A 682 10.10 -3.43 2.69
N LYS A 683 10.68 -2.31 3.14
CA LYS A 683 12.11 -2.01 2.97
C LYS A 683 12.98 -3.12 3.52
N HIS A 684 12.78 -3.53 4.78
CA HIS A 684 13.61 -4.58 5.39
C HIS A 684 13.30 -5.97 4.81
N LEU A 685 12.07 -6.24 4.38
CA LEU A 685 11.70 -7.50 3.74
C LEU A 685 12.35 -7.68 2.37
N ILE A 686 12.39 -6.64 1.54
CA ILE A 686 13.08 -6.69 0.24
C ILE A 686 14.56 -7.02 0.45
N VAL A 687 15.21 -6.31 1.36
CA VAL A 687 16.63 -6.48 1.65
C VAL A 687 16.92 -7.87 2.21
N ALA A 688 16.07 -8.38 3.11
CA ALA A 688 16.20 -9.73 3.67
C ALA A 688 16.10 -10.79 2.57
N LYS A 689 15.09 -10.69 1.70
CA LYS A 689 14.92 -11.61 0.56
C LYS A 689 16.10 -11.57 -0.42
N LEU A 690 16.68 -10.40 -0.68
CA LEU A 690 17.90 -10.29 -1.50
C LEU A 690 19.10 -10.96 -0.82
N ASN A 691 19.26 -10.76 0.49
CA ASN A 691 20.29 -11.41 1.30
C ASN A 691 20.14 -12.94 1.29
N VAL A 692 18.93 -13.47 1.44
CA VAL A 692 18.66 -14.92 1.30
C VAL A 692 18.95 -15.39 -0.13
N GLY A 693 18.55 -14.60 -1.14
CA GLY A 693 18.72 -14.92 -2.56
C GLY A 693 20.17 -15.00 -3.05
N ILE A 694 21.12 -14.42 -2.32
CA ILE A 694 22.56 -14.59 -2.57
C ILE A 694 23.19 -15.75 -1.77
N GLY A 695 22.38 -16.53 -1.04
CA GLY A 695 22.80 -17.72 -0.32
C GLY A 695 23.26 -17.47 1.12
N ASN A 696 22.83 -16.37 1.77
CA ASN A 696 23.02 -16.21 3.21
C ASN A 696 22.10 -17.17 3.99
N GLN A 697 22.54 -17.62 5.18
CA GLN A 697 21.69 -18.42 6.06
C GLN A 697 20.44 -17.62 6.46
N SER A 698 19.27 -18.28 6.48
CA SER A 698 17.97 -17.63 6.68
C SER A 698 17.11 -18.24 7.80
N SER A 699 17.57 -19.30 8.45
CA SER A 699 16.78 -20.09 9.40
C SER A 699 16.17 -19.26 10.55
N CYS A 700 16.78 -18.14 10.92
CA CYS A 700 16.28 -17.24 11.95
C CYS A 700 15.17 -16.28 11.50
N ILE A 701 14.94 -16.13 10.19
CA ILE A 701 13.97 -15.17 9.65
C ILE A 701 12.96 -15.76 8.67
N GLU A 702 13.01 -17.04 8.32
CA GLU A 702 12.10 -17.66 7.34
C GLU A 702 10.62 -17.46 7.72
N ASP A 703 10.27 -17.70 8.99
CA ASP A 703 8.92 -17.43 9.51
C ASP A 703 8.59 -15.93 9.51
N THR A 704 9.58 -15.07 9.76
CA THR A 704 9.40 -13.62 9.78
C THR A 704 9.14 -13.08 8.38
N ILE A 705 9.84 -13.58 7.35
CA ILE A 705 9.58 -13.24 5.94
C ILE A 705 8.14 -13.64 5.58
N ALA A 706 7.72 -14.86 5.91
CA ALA A 706 6.37 -15.35 5.61
C ALA A 706 5.28 -14.52 6.32
N GLN A 707 5.51 -14.15 7.58
CA GLN A 707 4.61 -13.29 8.34
C GLN A 707 4.57 -11.86 7.79
N ALA A 708 5.71 -11.29 7.41
CA ALA A 708 5.80 -9.96 6.81
C ALA A 708 5.08 -9.90 5.46
N ASP A 709 5.21 -10.92 4.62
CA ASP A 709 4.43 -11.03 3.37
C ASP A 709 2.93 -11.21 3.66
N ALA A 710 2.54 -12.00 4.67
CA ALA A 710 1.14 -12.11 5.06
C ALA A 710 0.57 -10.78 5.56
N TRP A 711 1.36 -10.04 6.33
CA TRP A 711 0.97 -8.74 6.87
C TRP A 711 0.82 -7.68 5.76
N LEU A 712 1.77 -7.61 4.82
CA LEU A 712 1.71 -6.70 3.67
C LEU A 712 0.66 -7.10 2.62
N ARG A 713 0.11 -8.33 2.70
CA ARG A 713 -1.12 -8.69 1.97
C ARG A 713 -2.37 -8.07 2.58
N GLN A 714 -2.40 -7.94 3.90
CA GLN A 714 -3.52 -7.36 4.64
C GLN A 714 -3.46 -5.83 4.65
N TYR A 715 -2.25 -5.25 4.74
CA TYR A 715 -2.00 -3.81 4.73
C TYR A 715 -1.00 -3.48 3.62
N PRO A 716 -1.48 -3.19 2.40
CA PRO A 716 -0.63 -2.89 1.25
C PRO A 716 0.33 -1.72 1.50
N LEU A 717 1.42 -1.68 0.71
CA LEU A 717 2.43 -0.62 0.77
C LEU A 717 1.80 0.77 0.65
N GLY A 718 2.05 1.64 1.62
CA GLY A 718 1.53 3.00 1.69
C GLY A 718 0.11 3.13 2.24
N SER A 719 -0.38 2.11 2.96
CA SER A 719 -1.64 2.19 3.74
C SER A 719 -1.59 3.17 4.92
N ASN A 720 -0.51 3.94 5.07
CA ASN A 720 -0.31 4.96 6.10
C ASN A 720 -0.55 4.46 7.54
N VAL A 721 -0.06 3.25 7.84
CA VAL A 721 -0.23 2.63 9.15
C VAL A 721 0.78 3.27 10.10
N LYS A 722 0.33 4.29 10.85
CA LYS A 722 1.14 4.99 11.88
C LYS A 722 1.05 4.35 13.26
N ASP A 723 2.02 4.64 14.13
CA ASP A 723 1.95 4.31 15.55
C ASP A 723 0.80 5.10 16.21
N LYS A 724 -0.21 4.36 16.66
CA LYS A 724 -1.37 4.88 17.42
C LYS A 724 -1.57 4.07 18.70
N GLY A 725 -0.50 3.43 19.20
CA GLY A 725 -0.51 2.57 20.38
C GLY A 725 -0.97 1.14 20.13
N LYS A 726 -1.14 0.39 21.23
CA LYS A 726 -1.21 -1.08 21.30
C LYS A 726 -2.26 -1.78 20.41
N TYR A 727 -3.29 -1.07 19.95
CA TYR A 727 -4.39 -1.64 19.17
C TYR A 727 -4.37 -1.29 17.68
N SER A 728 -3.36 -0.56 17.20
CA SER A 728 -3.23 -0.29 15.78
C SER A 728 -2.48 -1.41 15.06
N PRO A 729 -2.65 -1.55 13.73
CA PRO A 729 -1.89 -2.54 12.94
C PRO A 729 -0.37 -2.40 13.09
N TRP A 730 0.12 -1.18 13.42
CA TRP A 730 1.52 -0.89 13.78
C TRP A 730 2.10 -1.91 14.76
N ALA A 731 1.40 -2.19 15.86
CA ALA A 731 1.86 -3.05 16.95
C ALA A 731 2.16 -4.50 16.52
N SER A 732 1.66 -4.91 15.36
CA SER A 732 1.93 -6.23 14.77
C SER A 732 2.94 -6.18 13.61
N GLY A 733 3.08 -5.05 12.92
CA GLY A 733 4.00 -4.88 11.80
C GLY A 733 5.42 -4.50 12.22
N GLU A 734 5.56 -3.66 13.27
CA GLU A 734 6.85 -3.11 13.71
C GLU A 734 7.83 -4.20 14.18
N PRO A 735 7.43 -5.18 15.02
CA PRO A 735 8.33 -6.24 15.47
C PRO A 735 8.89 -7.10 14.31
N LEU A 736 8.09 -7.27 13.24
CA LEU A 736 8.53 -7.97 12.04
C LEU A 736 9.61 -7.17 11.31
N ALA A 737 9.42 -5.85 11.21
CA ALA A 737 10.35 -4.94 10.57
C ALA A 737 11.70 -4.89 11.33
N GLU A 738 11.66 -4.78 12.66
CA GLU A 738 12.86 -4.79 13.52
C GLU A 738 13.65 -6.10 13.40
N THR A 739 12.96 -7.24 13.37
CA THR A 739 13.59 -8.56 13.24
C THR A 739 14.33 -8.67 11.90
N LEU A 740 13.71 -8.23 10.81
CA LEU A 740 14.32 -8.20 9.48
C LEU A 740 15.47 -7.20 9.41
N ASP A 741 15.36 -6.04 10.06
CA ASP A 741 16.45 -5.07 10.14
C ASP A 741 17.68 -5.66 10.87
N ASN A 742 17.48 -6.31 12.01
CA ASN A 742 18.55 -6.97 12.74
C ASN A 742 19.26 -8.04 11.88
N TYR A 743 18.51 -8.82 11.10
CA TYR A 743 19.10 -9.75 10.13
C TYR A 743 19.94 -9.03 9.06
N ASN A 744 19.38 -7.98 8.46
CA ASN A 744 20.01 -7.25 7.36
C ASN A 744 21.31 -6.55 7.78
N ASN A 745 21.41 -6.17 9.05
CA ASN A 745 22.63 -5.61 9.66
C ASN A 745 23.58 -6.67 10.23
N GLY A 746 23.29 -7.95 9.98
CA GLY A 746 24.17 -9.07 10.35
C GLY A 746 24.19 -9.39 11.85
N ARG A 747 23.14 -9.05 12.58
CA ARG A 747 23.01 -9.27 14.04
C ARG A 747 22.31 -10.58 14.41
N LEU A 748 21.88 -11.36 13.43
CA LEU A 748 21.20 -12.65 13.61
C LEU A 748 22.01 -13.79 12.98
N CYS A 749 21.37 -14.77 12.34
CA CYS A 749 21.98 -16.00 11.87
C CYS A 749 22.90 -15.87 10.64
N ALA A 750 23.03 -14.69 10.04
CA ALA A 750 23.98 -14.43 8.96
C ALA A 750 24.84 -13.22 9.32
N PRO A 751 26.18 -13.30 9.21
CA PRO A 751 27.07 -12.19 9.55
C PRO A 751 27.00 -11.08 8.50
N HIS A 752 27.30 -9.85 8.95
CA HIS A 752 27.44 -8.70 8.06
C HIS A 752 28.61 -8.91 7.09
N ARG A 753 28.46 -8.42 5.86
CA ARG A 753 29.50 -8.55 4.82
C ARG A 753 30.87 -8.02 5.23
N ASP A 754 30.91 -6.91 5.97
CA ASP A 754 32.19 -6.31 6.41
C ASP A 754 32.87 -7.08 7.56
N ALA A 755 32.14 -7.97 8.23
CA ALA A 755 32.68 -8.85 9.26
C ALA A 755 33.35 -10.10 8.66
N LEU A 756 33.16 -10.36 7.37
CA LEU A 756 33.79 -11.47 6.66
C LEU A 756 35.18 -11.06 6.18
N ASN A 757 36.21 -11.43 6.94
CA ASN A 757 37.59 -11.27 6.50
C ASN A 757 37.94 -12.36 5.48
N CYS A 758 37.69 -12.11 4.19
CA CYS A 758 38.09 -12.99 3.09
C CYS A 758 39.49 -12.68 2.54
N ASP A 759 40.31 -11.91 3.24
CA ASP A 759 41.64 -11.53 2.78
C ASP A 759 42.69 -12.54 3.26
N ASP A 760 42.93 -13.54 2.43
CA ASP A 760 44.19 -14.29 2.42
C ASP A 760 44.62 -14.58 0.97
N SER A 761 44.66 -13.55 0.11
CA SER A 761 45.59 -13.55 -1.02
C SER A 761 45.94 -12.16 -1.54
N ASN A 762 47.02 -11.64 -0.97
CA ASN A 762 47.96 -10.68 -1.55
C ASN A 762 47.88 -10.49 -3.09
N SER A 763 47.10 -9.51 -3.55
CA SER A 763 47.40 -8.72 -4.75
C SER A 763 46.51 -7.48 -4.79
N GLY A 764 47.14 -6.31 -4.81
CA GLY A 764 46.49 -5.03 -4.57
C GLY A 764 45.48 -4.58 -5.63
N GLY A 765 44.57 -3.74 -5.17
CA GLY A 765 43.96 -2.65 -5.93
C GLY A 765 42.88 -3.06 -6.93
N ASP A 766 41.71 -3.45 -6.43
CA ASP A 766 40.42 -2.99 -6.96
C ASP A 766 39.28 -3.37 -6.00
N ARG A 767 38.51 -2.39 -5.52
CA ARG A 767 37.38 -2.56 -4.58
C ARG A 767 36.12 -3.05 -5.30
N ASP A 768 36.25 -4.09 -6.10
CA ASP A 768 35.11 -4.74 -6.76
C ASP A 768 35.36 -6.26 -6.76
N HIS A 769 35.08 -6.89 -5.62
CA HIS A 769 35.26 -8.32 -5.43
C HIS A 769 33.89 -8.96 -5.17
N GLY A 770 33.21 -9.26 -6.28
CA GLY A 770 32.07 -10.17 -6.26
C GLY A 770 32.54 -11.60 -5.98
N CYS A 771 32.06 -12.20 -4.90
CA CYS A 771 31.97 -13.65 -4.79
C CYS A 771 31.05 -14.15 -5.92
N ARG A 772 31.63 -14.87 -6.89
CA ARG A 772 30.88 -15.49 -8.00
C ARG A 772 29.91 -16.54 -7.47
#